data_AF-A0A3D8M8U9-F1
#
_entry.id   AF-A0A3D8M8U9-F1
#
_cell.length_a   1.000
_cell.length_b   1.000
_cell.length_c   1.000
_cell.angle_alpha   90.00
_cell.angle_beta   90.00
_cell.angle_gamma   90.00
#
_symmetry.space_group_name_H-M   'P 1'
#
loop_
_entity.id
_entity.type
_entity.pdbx_description
1 polymer ?
#
loop_
_entity_poly.entity_id
_entity_poly.type
_entity_poly.pdbx_seq_one_letter_code
_entity_poly.pdbx_strand_id
1 'polypeptide(L)'
;MHKMKINEHKTLLAFTSMGIFCSMLMGCDTELDQAGIVTGTNTNIQPIIYQDGYGFIRKAREGENGIEYYYQRSDVDADFQTKMRSGGIYGMSEDAKVPVSIVSVMDISGTVYDPRVAKSIEQTLDSCDARNDNTAAANLTAQNNWQAEKEDAEKNGRPVPAQPEDAPLEPCDDEAYIYELMSFTPVPLEDAIDVTSEGLFKYELDKTLDVDLQQYFGMEAALTAEPGTLTYFTNITPTFDLTDDHWEKAYQAVLQVGNHTDEFIVNTGVRDGQLDLKTNFLTSKRNLKPGRYFDMAPITFGGYNTNAPVVITKGDYQDFDILYAINTTDDEDYQSYIPGETSLTVREGQKLYLRIQSKDGEDTALYYDKELEIHVTVGEQGTEQLFDSAVVHTQPIDYLPGPELAWDYPVSNSATLKNTVLLRGSVEITQDQLDFSNNGKVDDATIPDEYQVEKIEVYSIDPITGNEVLVAVLDQTQFELDAEASEMVTSAISEELVKRNVYQWQFEAPLNAGENEFLVKAYSNLKRGETQVAESEPSVTEILRVEDNIDVFPSHMTTSVLEHIADLTWDPRDNALFLLDRSSNNDDITGNQAPGIIWRYPLSGKDKPVCLTLPWSWQDAGVNGIQFNHAIPEIGGVVVSSSPGNLAYYSDDDLDGDVSYSNKGQFQTNWEGTKQPGHMAYTANGQTFFMSSKSNFNQQKEYQAIVGMKTPKIEDFVFKGFGSGIGVVAKETSAAEDAQNLNNNAVSLDILSVPNTDPASEAQYEEYVLVLDGKDNTTMGNNGLTNLRKMPVSESYSPETSHSIVNLVDEFGDAVKLYQADAIAVSSERRKAYVADNQNKLIYEIDLSEIATSDTLVAKVVASPAQENQPPIGDVKSMVIEGGMDYMIISDIANKPGYSALLAFDLETYDMAYIIKTNNQIVGDPELSHCDQ
;
A
#
# COMPACT_ATOMS: atom_id res chain seq x y z
N MET A 1 -8.83 62.97 19.19
CA MET A 1 -7.53 63.35 18.55
C MET A 1 -7.60 62.98 17.05
N HIS A 2 -7.05 63.69 16.06
CA HIS A 2 -5.62 63.98 15.79
C HIS A 2 -4.79 62.68 15.65
N LYS A 3 -4.14 62.32 14.52
CA LYS A 3 -4.03 62.87 13.13
C LYS A 3 -4.03 61.65 12.15
N MET A 4 -4.28 61.68 10.83
CA MET A 4 -3.77 62.51 9.71
C MET A 4 -2.24 62.43 9.52
N LYS A 5 -1.64 62.30 8.30
CA LYS A 5 -2.18 62.30 6.92
C LYS A 5 -1.09 61.94 5.87
N ILE A 6 -1.50 61.39 4.71
CA ILE A 6 -0.97 61.69 3.33
C ILE A 6 0.47 61.18 2.99
N ASN A 7 0.91 60.93 1.73
CA ASN A 7 0.67 61.59 0.43
C ASN A 7 0.54 60.58 -0.75
N GLU A 8 -0.43 60.74 -1.69
CA GLU A 8 -0.28 61.18 -3.12
C GLU A 8 0.38 60.16 -4.09
N HIS A 9 0.01 59.99 -5.38
CA HIS A 9 -0.95 60.65 -6.32
C HIS A 9 -1.18 59.69 -7.55
N LYS A 10 -2.18 59.76 -8.46
CA LYS A 10 -2.72 60.87 -9.29
C LYS A 10 -3.95 60.42 -10.18
N THR A 11 -4.94 61.32 -10.38
CA THR A 11 -5.81 61.56 -11.59
C THR A 11 -6.67 60.41 -12.20
N LEU A 12 -8.02 60.44 -12.39
CA LEU A 12 -8.98 61.30 -13.18
C LEU A 12 -8.82 61.21 -14.74
N LEU A 13 -9.82 61.28 -15.64
CA LEU A 13 -11.30 61.46 -15.67
C LEU A 13 -11.93 60.40 -16.64
N ALA A 14 -13.24 60.05 -16.76
CA ALA A 14 -14.56 60.53 -16.30
C ALA A 14 -15.46 61.34 -17.29
N PHE A 15 -16.75 60.92 -17.40
CA PHE A 15 -17.99 61.57 -17.95
C PHE A 15 -18.37 61.57 -19.47
N THR A 16 -19.42 60.78 -19.79
CA THR A 16 -20.77 61.16 -20.34
C THR A 16 -20.93 62.20 -21.49
N SER A 17 -21.71 61.87 -22.54
CA SER A 17 -23.08 62.44 -22.82
C SER A 17 -23.62 62.31 -24.27
N MET A 18 -24.92 62.62 -24.42
CA MET A 18 -25.81 62.41 -25.58
C MET A 18 -25.54 63.29 -26.81
N GLY A 19 -25.99 62.86 -28.01
CA GLY A 19 -25.96 63.70 -29.22
C GLY A 19 -26.78 63.22 -30.42
N ILE A 20 -28.12 63.24 -30.35
CA ILE A 20 -28.98 63.16 -31.56
C ILE A 20 -29.24 64.59 -32.06
N PHE A 21 -28.83 64.92 -33.29
CA PHE A 21 -29.56 65.85 -34.17
C PHE A 21 -29.08 65.74 -35.63
N CYS A 22 -30.01 65.82 -36.58
CA CYS A 22 -29.69 65.83 -38.02
C CYS A 22 -29.45 67.26 -38.53
N SER A 23 -28.52 67.45 -39.49
CA SER A 23 -28.83 67.89 -40.87
C SER A 23 -27.65 68.56 -41.61
N MET A 24 -27.54 68.26 -42.91
CA MET A 24 -27.03 69.11 -44.02
C MET A 24 -25.75 69.96 -43.84
N LEU A 25 -24.73 69.68 -44.66
CA LEU A 25 -24.37 70.55 -45.82
C LEU A 25 -23.29 69.93 -46.73
N MET A 26 -23.05 70.58 -47.88
CA MET A 26 -22.22 70.09 -49.01
C MET A 26 -20.72 70.40 -48.88
N GLY A 27 -19.87 69.55 -49.47
CA GLY A 27 -18.46 69.82 -49.78
C GLY A 27 -17.78 68.59 -50.37
N CYS A 28 -17.09 68.72 -51.51
CA CYS A 28 -16.37 67.63 -52.17
C CYS A 28 -14.86 67.65 -51.88
N ASP A 29 -14.23 66.49 -52.09
CA ASP A 29 -12.79 66.26 -52.30
C ASP A 29 -11.85 66.55 -51.09
N THR A 30 -10.77 65.80 -50.83
CA THR A 30 -10.09 64.70 -51.58
C THR A 30 -9.75 63.50 -50.70
N GLU A 31 -9.71 62.32 -51.34
CA GLU A 31 -8.92 61.10 -51.08
C GLU A 31 -7.98 61.04 -49.85
N LEU A 32 -8.22 60.03 -48.99
CA LEU A 32 -7.18 59.14 -48.43
C LEU A 32 -7.87 57.87 -47.89
N ASP A 33 -7.21 56.71 -48.00
CA ASP A 33 -7.86 55.41 -47.86
C ASP A 33 -8.48 55.15 -46.47
N GLN A 34 -9.77 54.78 -46.46
CA GLN A 34 -10.28 53.83 -45.47
C GLN A 34 -10.33 52.45 -46.11
N ALA A 35 -9.48 51.55 -45.62
CA ALA A 35 -9.46 50.16 -46.06
C ALA A 35 -10.86 49.55 -45.88
N GLY A 36 -11.36 48.89 -46.93
CA GLY A 36 -12.67 48.24 -46.88
C GLY A 36 -12.68 47.09 -45.88
N ILE A 37 -13.27 47.31 -44.71
CA ILE A 37 -13.62 46.23 -43.79
C ILE A 37 -14.70 45.39 -44.47
N VAL A 38 -14.28 44.27 -45.05
CA VAL A 38 -15.19 43.29 -45.65
C VAL A 38 -15.91 42.59 -44.50
N THR A 39 -17.12 43.06 -44.16
CA THR A 39 -18.01 42.40 -43.19
C THR A 39 -18.67 41.17 -43.81
N GLY A 40 -17.85 40.23 -44.25
CA GLY A 40 -18.25 38.85 -44.50
C GLY A 40 -18.08 38.05 -43.21
N THR A 41 -19.13 37.38 -42.76
CA THR A 41 -19.05 36.39 -41.68
C THR A 41 -18.06 35.29 -42.09
N ASN A 42 -16.93 35.21 -41.40
CA ASN A 42 -15.95 34.17 -41.69
C ASN A 42 -16.45 32.84 -41.11
N THR A 43 -16.83 31.92 -42.00
CA THR A 43 -17.22 30.55 -41.68
C THR A 43 -16.07 29.55 -41.84
N ASN A 44 -14.85 30.03 -42.13
CA ASN A 44 -13.67 29.18 -42.23
C ASN A 44 -13.16 28.82 -40.82
N ILE A 45 -13.67 27.72 -40.30
CA ILE A 45 -13.20 27.05 -39.08
C ILE A 45 -11.75 26.60 -39.30
N GLN A 46 -10.89 26.74 -38.30
CA GLN A 46 -9.60 26.03 -38.29
C GLN A 46 -9.84 24.52 -38.08
N PRO A 47 -8.88 23.64 -38.44
CA PRO A 47 -8.98 22.21 -38.15
C PRO A 47 -9.23 21.99 -36.66
N ILE A 48 -10.19 21.12 -36.32
CA ILE A 48 -10.58 20.90 -34.93
C ILE A 48 -9.49 20.04 -34.26
N ILE A 49 -8.95 20.56 -33.17
CA ILE A 49 -7.95 19.85 -32.37
C ILE A 49 -8.67 19.29 -31.15
N TYR A 50 -8.84 17.98 -31.15
CA TYR A 50 -9.27 17.24 -29.98
C TYR A 50 -8.10 17.10 -29.01
N GLN A 51 -8.37 17.29 -27.73
CA GLN A 51 -7.39 17.29 -26.63
C GLN A 51 -7.56 16.02 -25.81
N ASP A 52 -6.50 15.57 -25.14
CA ASP A 52 -6.33 14.21 -24.62
C ASP A 52 -7.34 13.81 -23.51
N GLY A 53 -8.55 13.46 -23.93
CA GLY A 53 -9.53 12.74 -23.12
C GLY A 53 -9.30 11.23 -23.24
N TYR A 54 -8.90 10.60 -22.14
CA TYR A 54 -8.85 9.14 -21.92
C TYR A 54 -8.52 8.28 -23.16
N GLY A 55 -7.24 8.28 -23.55
CA GLY A 55 -6.63 7.17 -24.32
C GLY A 55 -6.85 7.13 -25.83
N PHE A 56 -7.50 8.12 -26.45
CA PHE A 56 -7.55 8.20 -27.92
C PHE A 56 -6.21 8.65 -28.52
N ILE A 57 -5.79 8.00 -29.61
CA ILE A 57 -4.57 8.28 -30.36
C ILE A 57 -4.94 8.80 -31.75
N ARG A 58 -4.42 9.96 -32.14
CA ARG A 58 -4.54 10.44 -33.52
C ARG A 58 -3.63 9.65 -34.45
N LYS A 59 -4.21 9.08 -35.50
CA LYS A 59 -3.56 8.28 -36.56
C LYS A 59 -3.65 8.99 -37.90
N ALA A 60 -2.96 8.46 -38.90
CA ALA A 60 -2.97 8.95 -40.27
C ALA A 60 -2.98 7.78 -41.26
N ARG A 61 -3.59 7.97 -42.44
CA ARG A 61 -3.56 7.03 -43.58
C ARG A 61 -3.40 7.78 -44.90
N GLU A 62 -2.93 7.11 -45.94
CA GLU A 62 -2.91 7.65 -47.31
C GLU A 62 -4.24 7.31 -48.00
N GLY A 63 -5.04 8.34 -48.29
CA GLY A 63 -6.29 8.23 -49.06
C GLY A 63 -6.15 8.83 -50.46
N GLU A 64 -7.19 8.72 -51.29
CA GLU A 64 -7.16 9.14 -52.71
C GLU A 64 -6.74 10.61 -52.94
N ASN A 65 -6.87 11.46 -51.92
CA ASN A 65 -6.58 12.90 -51.98
C ASN A 65 -5.39 13.33 -51.10
N GLY A 66 -4.64 12.38 -50.53
CA GLY A 66 -3.46 12.64 -49.67
C GLY A 66 -3.61 12.06 -48.26
N ILE A 67 -2.91 12.65 -47.29
CA ILE A 67 -2.90 12.15 -45.90
C ILE A 67 -4.21 12.54 -45.21
N GLU A 68 -5.01 11.53 -44.87
CA GLU A 68 -6.19 11.62 -44.01
C GLU A 68 -5.80 11.36 -42.56
N TYR A 69 -6.55 11.94 -41.61
CA TYR A 69 -6.35 11.74 -40.18
C TYR A 69 -7.64 11.23 -39.53
N TYR A 70 -7.49 10.30 -38.59
CA TYR A 70 -8.58 9.75 -37.78
C TYR A 70 -8.10 9.61 -36.32
N TYR A 71 -9.02 9.45 -35.39
CA TYR A 71 -8.73 9.23 -33.97
C TYR A 71 -9.14 7.82 -33.59
N GLN A 72 -8.26 7.07 -32.93
CA GLN A 72 -8.47 5.66 -32.61
C GLN A 72 -8.30 5.41 -31.10
N ARG A 73 -9.23 4.68 -30.48
CA ARG A 73 -9.01 4.01 -29.18
C ARG A 73 -9.31 2.52 -29.33
N SER A 74 -8.56 1.68 -28.63
CA SER A 74 -8.66 0.21 -28.67
C SER A 74 -8.66 -0.33 -27.24
N ASP A 75 -9.10 -1.57 -27.05
CA ASP A 75 -9.28 -2.20 -25.73
C ASP A 75 -10.04 -1.29 -24.74
N VAL A 76 -11.24 -0.85 -25.13
CA VAL A 76 -12.20 -0.18 -24.22
C VAL A 76 -13.24 -1.16 -23.68
N ASP A 77 -13.74 -0.90 -22.48
CA ASP A 77 -14.89 -1.64 -21.97
C ASP A 77 -16.14 -1.29 -22.79
N ALA A 78 -16.88 -2.31 -23.22
CA ALA A 78 -17.94 -2.13 -24.21
C ALA A 78 -19.17 -1.35 -23.73
N ASP A 79 -19.25 -1.03 -22.43
CA ASP A 79 -20.35 -0.30 -21.83
C ASP A 79 -19.88 0.96 -21.06
N PHE A 80 -18.59 1.31 -21.15
CA PHE A 80 -18.04 2.52 -20.55
C PHE A 80 -18.09 3.68 -21.54
N GLN A 81 -18.69 4.81 -21.13
CA GLN A 81 -18.86 6.00 -21.97
C GLN A 81 -17.51 6.56 -22.47
N THR A 82 -17.21 6.27 -23.72
CA THR A 82 -15.90 6.51 -24.33
C THR A 82 -15.91 7.84 -25.07
N LYS A 83 -15.54 8.89 -24.33
CA LYS A 83 -15.64 10.30 -24.75
C LYS A 83 -14.29 10.98 -24.94
N MET A 84 -14.26 11.95 -25.85
CA MET A 84 -13.09 12.76 -26.22
C MET A 84 -13.51 14.23 -26.31
N ARG A 85 -12.73 15.19 -25.79
CA ARG A 85 -13.12 16.61 -25.78
C ARG A 85 -12.35 17.43 -26.81
N SER A 86 -13.02 18.32 -27.54
CA SER A 86 -12.33 19.33 -28.35
C SER A 86 -11.68 20.40 -27.47
N GLY A 87 -10.58 20.98 -27.94
CA GLY A 87 -10.25 22.35 -27.54
C GLY A 87 -11.26 23.35 -28.11
N GLY A 88 -11.22 24.59 -27.64
CA GLY A 88 -12.10 25.66 -28.15
C GLY A 88 -11.97 25.83 -29.67
N ILE A 89 -13.09 25.91 -30.39
CA ILE A 89 -13.06 25.96 -31.85
C ILE A 89 -12.78 27.39 -32.35
N TYR A 90 -11.63 27.56 -33.04
CA TYR A 90 -11.10 28.84 -33.51
C TYR A 90 -11.33 29.11 -35.02
N GLY A 91 -11.11 30.36 -35.44
CA GLY A 91 -11.18 30.82 -36.84
C GLY A 91 -12.54 31.39 -37.27
N MET A 92 -13.62 30.98 -36.62
CA MET A 92 -14.97 31.52 -36.81
C MET A 92 -15.08 32.96 -36.31
N SER A 93 -16.03 33.72 -36.88
CA SER A 93 -16.48 35.01 -36.32
C SER A 93 -17.53 34.81 -35.20
N GLU A 94 -17.64 35.75 -34.26
CA GLU A 94 -18.55 35.66 -33.10
C GLU A 94 -20.01 35.34 -33.49
N ASP A 95 -20.53 35.99 -34.54
CA ASP A 95 -21.89 35.78 -35.07
C ASP A 95 -22.05 34.48 -35.90
N ALA A 96 -20.98 33.71 -36.13
CA ALA A 96 -21.04 32.55 -37.01
C ALA A 96 -21.81 31.38 -36.38
N LYS A 97 -22.66 30.77 -37.20
CA LYS A 97 -23.38 29.53 -36.89
C LYS A 97 -23.00 28.47 -37.91
N VAL A 98 -22.47 27.36 -37.43
CA VAL A 98 -22.02 26.23 -38.27
C VAL A 98 -22.80 24.98 -37.87
N PRO A 99 -23.33 24.19 -38.84
CA PRO A 99 -24.00 22.94 -38.53
C PRO A 99 -23.01 21.88 -38.05
N VAL A 100 -23.44 21.06 -37.09
CA VAL A 100 -22.75 19.84 -36.67
C VAL A 100 -23.73 18.67 -36.78
N SER A 101 -23.27 17.55 -37.35
CA SER A 101 -24.10 16.36 -37.57
C SER A 101 -23.24 15.12 -37.70
N ILE A 102 -23.71 14.01 -37.16
CA ILE A 102 -23.16 12.68 -37.43
C ILE A 102 -23.52 12.32 -38.88
N VAL A 103 -22.54 11.83 -39.64
CA VAL A 103 -22.69 11.43 -41.06
C VAL A 103 -22.98 9.95 -41.15
N SER A 104 -22.25 9.14 -40.38
CA SER A 104 -22.42 7.69 -40.31
C SER A 104 -21.83 7.14 -39.01
N VAL A 105 -22.31 5.97 -38.61
CA VAL A 105 -21.69 5.05 -37.64
C VAL A 105 -21.72 3.66 -38.26
N MET A 106 -20.56 3.03 -38.39
CA MET A 106 -20.39 1.74 -39.05
C MET A 106 -19.85 0.71 -38.06
N ASP A 107 -20.44 -0.49 -38.00
CA ASP A 107 -19.75 -1.67 -37.45
C ASP A 107 -18.71 -2.14 -38.47
N ILE A 108 -17.43 -2.06 -38.09
CA ILE A 108 -16.27 -2.44 -38.89
C ILE A 108 -15.55 -3.68 -38.32
N SER A 109 -16.20 -4.41 -37.41
CA SER A 109 -15.62 -5.56 -36.70
C SER A 109 -15.09 -6.63 -37.66
N GLY A 110 -13.86 -7.06 -37.45
CA GLY A 110 -13.16 -8.04 -38.29
C GLY A 110 -12.67 -7.51 -39.64
N THR A 111 -13.13 -6.36 -40.13
CA THR A 111 -12.64 -5.77 -41.39
C THR A 111 -11.14 -5.41 -41.30
N VAL A 112 -10.51 -5.07 -42.43
CA VAL A 112 -9.12 -4.57 -42.45
C VAL A 112 -8.92 -3.24 -41.68
N TYR A 113 -10.01 -2.57 -41.30
CA TYR A 113 -9.99 -1.36 -40.46
C TYR A 113 -10.17 -1.66 -38.96
N ASP A 114 -10.49 -2.92 -38.58
CA ASP A 114 -10.48 -3.36 -37.18
C ASP A 114 -9.03 -3.35 -36.65
N PRO A 115 -8.73 -2.58 -35.59
CA PRO A 115 -7.38 -2.50 -35.02
C PRO A 115 -6.72 -3.84 -34.70
N ARG A 116 -7.52 -4.85 -34.32
CA ARG A 116 -7.02 -6.18 -33.93
C ARG A 116 -6.55 -6.96 -35.16
N VAL A 117 -7.30 -6.87 -36.25
CA VAL A 117 -6.98 -7.53 -37.53
C VAL A 117 -5.79 -6.83 -38.20
N ALA A 118 -5.79 -5.50 -38.24
CA ALA A 118 -4.67 -4.73 -38.79
C ALA A 118 -3.33 -5.07 -38.08
N LYS A 119 -3.32 -5.10 -36.74
CA LYS A 119 -2.16 -5.48 -35.93
C LYS A 119 -1.71 -6.93 -36.16
N SER A 120 -2.64 -7.86 -36.34
CA SER A 120 -2.31 -9.27 -36.65
C SER A 120 -1.67 -9.43 -38.03
N ILE A 121 -2.06 -8.60 -39.01
CA ILE A 121 -1.45 -8.58 -40.34
C ILE A 121 -0.03 -7.97 -40.25
N GLU A 122 0.11 -6.81 -39.61
CA GLU A 122 1.40 -6.12 -39.36
C GLU A 122 2.44 -7.06 -38.74
N GLN A 123 2.09 -7.73 -37.63
CA GLN A 123 2.98 -8.70 -36.96
C GLN A 123 3.35 -9.92 -37.84
N THR A 124 2.50 -10.30 -38.78
CA THR A 124 2.76 -11.44 -39.69
C THR A 124 3.64 -11.03 -40.88
N LEU A 125 3.55 -9.76 -41.31
CA LEU A 125 4.48 -9.14 -42.27
C LEU A 125 5.88 -8.99 -41.66
N ASP A 126 5.99 -8.39 -40.47
CA ASP A 126 7.26 -8.32 -39.70
C ASP A 126 7.92 -9.69 -39.54
N SER A 127 7.12 -10.72 -39.24
CA SER A 127 7.59 -12.10 -39.12
C SER A 127 8.06 -12.68 -40.47
N CYS A 128 7.46 -12.29 -41.58
CA CYS A 128 7.85 -12.69 -42.93
C CYS A 128 9.18 -12.06 -43.35
N ASP A 129 9.34 -10.77 -43.14
CA ASP A 129 10.60 -10.07 -43.42
C ASP A 129 11.74 -10.57 -42.53
N ALA A 130 11.47 -10.85 -41.25
CA ALA A 130 12.45 -11.48 -40.37
C ALA A 130 12.87 -12.89 -40.84
N ARG A 131 11.98 -13.68 -41.47
CA ARG A 131 12.37 -14.95 -42.12
C ARG A 131 13.23 -14.69 -43.34
N ASN A 132 12.84 -13.75 -44.21
CA ASN A 132 13.57 -13.38 -45.41
C ASN A 132 14.99 -12.89 -45.14
N ASP A 133 15.19 -12.00 -44.16
CA ASP A 133 16.52 -11.50 -43.78
C ASP A 133 17.44 -12.64 -43.30
N ASN A 134 16.90 -13.56 -42.49
CA ASN A 134 17.63 -14.75 -42.06
C ASN A 134 17.97 -15.68 -43.25
N THR A 135 17.06 -15.86 -44.20
CA THR A 135 17.29 -16.66 -45.42
C THR A 135 18.32 -16.00 -46.35
N ALA A 136 18.26 -14.69 -46.54
CA ALA A 136 19.24 -13.92 -47.32
C ALA A 136 20.63 -13.96 -46.68
N ALA A 137 20.73 -13.82 -45.35
CA ALA A 137 21.98 -13.95 -44.60
C ALA A 137 22.55 -15.39 -44.66
N ALA A 138 21.70 -16.41 -44.62
CA ALA A 138 22.10 -17.81 -44.77
C ALA A 138 22.64 -18.09 -46.19
N ASN A 139 21.94 -17.65 -47.24
CA ASN A 139 22.38 -17.74 -48.64
C ASN A 139 23.75 -17.05 -48.83
N LEU A 140 23.89 -15.80 -48.37
CA LEU A 140 25.15 -15.06 -48.44
C LEU A 140 26.30 -15.78 -47.71
N THR A 141 26.01 -16.37 -46.55
CA THR A 141 26.99 -17.16 -45.77
C THR A 141 27.40 -18.44 -46.52
N ALA A 142 26.45 -19.14 -47.15
CA ALA A 142 26.71 -20.33 -47.95
C ALA A 142 27.58 -20.01 -49.18
N GLN A 143 27.26 -18.95 -49.93
CA GLN A 143 28.06 -18.49 -51.08
C GLN A 143 29.48 -18.09 -50.65
N ASN A 144 29.63 -17.36 -49.54
CA ASN A 144 30.95 -16.95 -49.01
C ASN A 144 31.80 -18.16 -48.59
N ASN A 145 31.21 -19.11 -47.86
CA ASN A 145 31.91 -20.33 -47.45
C ASN A 145 32.32 -21.18 -48.66
N TRP A 146 31.42 -21.37 -49.64
CA TRP A 146 31.72 -22.07 -50.89
C TRP A 146 32.86 -21.40 -51.66
N GLN A 147 32.86 -20.07 -51.79
CA GLN A 147 33.91 -19.34 -52.49
C GLN A 147 35.27 -19.51 -51.80
N ALA A 148 35.32 -19.53 -50.45
CA ALA A 148 36.54 -19.81 -49.70
C ALA A 148 37.02 -21.27 -49.86
N GLU A 149 36.12 -22.26 -49.80
CA GLU A 149 36.46 -23.68 -50.04
C GLU A 149 36.94 -23.92 -51.48
N LYS A 150 36.34 -23.24 -52.46
CA LYS A 150 36.76 -23.27 -53.86
C LYS A 150 38.15 -22.68 -54.05
N GLU A 151 38.46 -21.52 -53.48
CA GLU A 151 39.79 -20.92 -53.57
C GLU A 151 40.87 -21.80 -52.93
N ASP A 152 40.57 -22.47 -51.81
CA ASP A 152 41.48 -23.46 -51.24
C ASP A 152 41.58 -24.74 -52.09
N ALA A 153 40.47 -25.22 -52.66
CA ALA A 153 40.47 -26.38 -53.54
C ALA A 153 41.32 -26.15 -54.80
N GLU A 154 41.12 -25.02 -55.49
CA GLU A 154 41.91 -24.61 -56.66
C GLU A 154 43.40 -24.47 -56.31
N LYS A 155 43.72 -23.81 -55.18
CA LYS A 155 45.09 -23.62 -54.68
C LYS A 155 45.82 -24.91 -54.31
N ASN A 156 45.10 -25.91 -53.81
CA ASN A 156 45.66 -27.21 -53.41
C ASN A 156 45.47 -28.32 -54.47
N GLY A 157 44.94 -28.01 -55.65
CA GLY A 157 44.73 -28.98 -56.74
C GLY A 157 43.65 -30.04 -56.45
N ARG A 158 42.66 -29.70 -55.61
CA ARG A 158 41.49 -30.53 -55.28
C ARG A 158 40.31 -30.22 -56.22
N PRO A 159 39.33 -31.13 -56.37
CA PRO A 159 38.07 -30.81 -57.04
C PRO A 159 37.33 -29.68 -56.31
N VAL A 160 36.81 -28.71 -57.07
CA VAL A 160 35.99 -27.62 -56.54
C VAL A 160 34.61 -28.17 -56.09
N PRO A 161 34.11 -27.80 -54.90
CA PRO A 161 32.77 -28.20 -54.45
C PRO A 161 31.67 -27.61 -55.35
N ALA A 162 30.49 -28.25 -55.38
CA ALA A 162 29.33 -27.70 -56.07
C ALA A 162 28.88 -26.38 -55.40
N GLN A 163 28.46 -25.40 -56.20
CA GLN A 163 27.93 -24.15 -55.69
C GLN A 163 26.58 -24.43 -54.99
N PRO A 164 26.31 -23.84 -53.80
CA PRO A 164 24.99 -23.91 -53.20
C PRO A 164 23.96 -23.18 -54.08
N GLU A 165 22.76 -23.76 -54.19
CA GLU A 165 21.58 -23.07 -54.71
C GLU A 165 21.02 -22.18 -53.59
N ASP A 166 20.73 -20.92 -53.89
CA ASP A 166 20.14 -19.98 -52.94
C ASP A 166 18.69 -20.39 -52.63
N ALA A 167 18.32 -20.43 -51.35
CA ALA A 167 16.94 -20.66 -50.94
C ALA A 167 16.05 -19.48 -51.38
N PRO A 168 14.84 -19.74 -51.90
CA PRO A 168 13.93 -18.68 -52.33
C PRO A 168 13.42 -17.87 -51.14
N LEU A 169 13.19 -16.58 -51.37
CA LEU A 169 12.56 -15.67 -50.40
C LEU A 169 11.03 -15.73 -50.53
N GLU A 170 10.34 -15.47 -49.42
CA GLU A 170 8.88 -15.36 -49.34
C GLU A 170 8.41 -13.98 -49.85
N PRO A 171 7.31 -13.87 -50.62
CA PRO A 171 6.88 -12.61 -51.21
C PRO A 171 5.99 -11.81 -50.25
N CYS A 172 6.57 -11.26 -49.17
CA CYS A 172 5.84 -10.63 -48.06
C CYS A 172 4.96 -9.43 -48.48
N ASP A 173 5.37 -8.68 -49.52
CA ASP A 173 4.63 -7.51 -50.04
C ASP A 173 3.60 -7.82 -51.14
N ASP A 174 3.40 -9.09 -51.54
CA ASP A 174 2.49 -9.41 -52.65
C ASP A 174 1.02 -9.30 -52.20
N GLU A 175 0.18 -8.63 -53.01
CA GLU A 175 -1.28 -8.62 -52.82
C GLU A 175 -1.80 -10.05 -52.62
N ALA A 176 -1.27 -11.03 -53.35
CA ALA A 176 -1.65 -12.43 -53.21
C ALA A 176 -1.35 -13.02 -51.82
N TYR A 177 -0.22 -12.66 -51.20
CA TYR A 177 0.14 -13.10 -49.84
C TYR A 177 -0.74 -12.41 -48.79
N ILE A 178 -1.00 -11.11 -48.96
CA ILE A 178 -1.91 -10.35 -48.09
C ILE A 178 -3.35 -10.91 -48.16
N TYR A 179 -3.87 -11.20 -49.36
CA TYR A 179 -5.16 -11.87 -49.54
C TYR A 179 -5.17 -13.31 -48.97
N GLU A 180 -4.07 -14.05 -49.07
CA GLU A 180 -3.95 -15.39 -48.49
C GLU A 180 -3.99 -15.33 -46.95
N LEU A 181 -3.26 -14.40 -46.32
CA LEU A 181 -3.33 -14.13 -44.88
C LEU A 181 -4.76 -13.77 -44.44
N MET A 182 -5.41 -12.83 -45.13
CA MET A 182 -6.80 -12.45 -44.86
C MET A 182 -7.82 -13.59 -45.05
N SER A 183 -7.46 -14.65 -45.78
CA SER A 183 -8.32 -15.83 -45.98
C SER A 183 -8.17 -16.91 -44.90
N PHE A 184 -7.12 -16.85 -44.07
CA PHE A 184 -6.91 -17.77 -42.96
C PHE A 184 -7.59 -17.32 -41.65
N THR A 185 -7.80 -16.01 -41.46
CA THR A 185 -8.73 -15.49 -40.45
C THR A 185 -10.18 -15.66 -40.93
N PRO A 186 -11.13 -16.14 -40.09
CA PRO A 186 -12.50 -16.41 -40.50
C PRO A 186 -13.37 -15.15 -40.54
N VAL A 187 -13.03 -14.19 -41.41
CA VAL A 187 -13.75 -12.93 -41.60
C VAL A 187 -14.49 -12.93 -42.95
N PRO A 188 -15.79 -12.56 -43.01
CA PRO A 188 -16.45 -12.24 -44.26
C PRO A 188 -15.87 -10.98 -44.92
N LEU A 189 -15.50 -11.05 -46.20
CA LEU A 189 -15.07 -9.91 -47.03
C LEU A 189 -16.24 -9.00 -47.47
N GLU A 190 -17.30 -8.91 -46.66
CA GLU A 190 -18.53 -8.17 -46.98
C GLU A 190 -18.68 -6.90 -46.11
N ASP A 191 -19.52 -5.97 -46.59
CA ASP A 191 -19.48 -4.55 -46.23
C ASP A 191 -19.65 -4.24 -44.73
N ALA A 192 -18.95 -3.19 -44.27
CA ALA A 192 -19.18 -2.59 -42.96
C ALA A 192 -20.65 -2.16 -42.81
N ILE A 193 -21.25 -2.42 -41.64
CA ILE A 193 -22.70 -2.33 -41.45
C ILE A 193 -23.05 -0.94 -40.91
N ASP A 194 -23.90 -0.19 -41.63
CA ASP A 194 -24.43 1.09 -41.16
C ASP A 194 -25.38 0.87 -39.97
N VAL A 195 -24.91 1.28 -38.79
CA VAL A 195 -25.61 1.24 -37.49
C VAL A 195 -25.96 2.65 -36.99
N THR A 196 -25.93 3.66 -37.86
CA THR A 196 -26.20 5.08 -37.49
C THR A 196 -27.55 5.25 -36.78
N SER A 197 -28.56 4.45 -37.14
CA SER A 197 -29.89 4.47 -36.52
C SER A 197 -29.95 3.93 -35.09
N GLU A 198 -28.91 3.24 -34.61
CA GLU A 198 -28.83 2.69 -33.25
C GLU A 198 -28.36 3.74 -32.24
N GLY A 199 -27.75 4.84 -32.72
CA GLY A 199 -27.37 5.98 -31.87
C GLY A 199 -26.16 5.74 -30.98
N LEU A 200 -25.33 4.73 -31.29
CA LEU A 200 -24.12 4.33 -30.54
C LEU A 200 -23.04 5.42 -30.46
N PHE A 201 -23.12 6.44 -31.31
CA PHE A 201 -22.27 7.64 -31.28
C PHE A 201 -23.13 8.88 -31.10
N LYS A 202 -22.66 9.79 -30.23
CA LYS A 202 -23.35 11.02 -29.82
C LYS A 202 -22.32 12.13 -29.62
N TYR A 203 -22.76 13.38 -29.51
CA TYR A 203 -21.92 14.49 -29.08
C TYR A 203 -22.68 15.42 -28.13
N GLU A 204 -21.97 16.02 -27.18
CA GLU A 204 -22.42 17.17 -26.39
C GLU A 204 -21.72 18.44 -26.91
N LEU A 205 -22.33 19.60 -26.66
CA LEU A 205 -21.77 20.92 -26.92
C LEU A 205 -21.60 21.68 -25.61
N ASP A 206 -20.44 22.29 -25.44
CA ASP A 206 -19.96 22.87 -24.19
C ASP A 206 -19.54 24.34 -24.37
N LYS A 207 -19.69 25.15 -23.31
CA LYS A 207 -19.16 26.52 -23.29
C LYS A 207 -17.68 26.53 -22.92
N THR A 208 -16.90 27.39 -23.59
CA THR A 208 -15.51 27.67 -23.20
C THR A 208 -15.44 28.95 -22.37
N LEU A 209 -14.65 28.93 -21.28
CA LEU A 209 -14.26 30.14 -20.59
C LEU A 209 -13.16 30.85 -21.38
N ASP A 210 -13.44 32.05 -21.89
CA ASP A 210 -12.40 32.97 -22.35
C ASP A 210 -11.66 33.52 -21.12
N VAL A 211 -10.36 33.23 -21.03
CA VAL A 211 -9.52 33.55 -19.87
C VAL A 211 -9.16 35.04 -19.82
N ASP A 212 -9.06 35.72 -20.96
CA ASP A 212 -8.75 37.15 -21.03
C ASP A 212 -10.00 38.01 -20.76
N LEU A 213 -11.19 37.55 -21.16
CA LEU A 213 -12.47 38.24 -20.97
C LEU A 213 -13.23 37.80 -19.71
N GLN A 214 -12.80 36.71 -19.06
CA GLN A 214 -13.42 36.09 -17.87
C GLN A 214 -14.93 35.81 -18.07
N GLN A 215 -15.29 35.33 -19.26
CA GLN A 215 -16.67 35.10 -19.70
C GLN A 215 -16.81 33.77 -20.45
N TYR A 216 -17.94 33.10 -20.27
CA TYR A 216 -18.27 31.87 -21.00
C TYR A 216 -18.90 32.20 -22.35
N PHE A 217 -18.27 31.71 -23.42
CA PHE A 217 -18.76 31.77 -24.80
C PHE A 217 -19.10 30.36 -25.32
N GLY A 218 -19.81 30.27 -26.45
CA GLY A 218 -20.32 29.02 -26.99
C GLY A 218 -21.78 28.72 -26.64
N MET A 219 -22.28 27.57 -27.09
CA MET A 219 -23.65 27.08 -26.85
C MET A 219 -23.61 25.73 -26.13
N GLU A 220 -24.41 25.57 -25.07
CA GLU A 220 -24.61 24.26 -24.43
C GLU A 220 -25.66 23.43 -25.17
N ALA A 221 -25.38 22.15 -25.37
CA ALA A 221 -26.36 21.13 -25.74
C ALA A 221 -25.96 19.79 -25.10
N ALA A 222 -26.90 19.14 -24.41
CA ALA A 222 -26.68 17.83 -23.82
C ALA A 222 -26.45 16.75 -24.91
N LEU A 223 -25.82 15.64 -24.51
CA LEU A 223 -25.44 14.51 -25.35
C LEU A 223 -26.56 14.07 -26.31
N THR A 224 -26.31 14.20 -27.62
CA THR A 224 -27.31 14.01 -28.68
C THR A 224 -26.73 13.36 -29.93
N ALA A 225 -27.58 12.66 -30.68
CA ALA A 225 -27.30 12.21 -32.05
C ALA A 225 -27.95 13.13 -33.12
N GLU A 226 -28.91 13.97 -32.73
CA GLU A 226 -29.63 14.87 -33.64
C GLU A 226 -28.73 16.01 -34.15
N PRO A 227 -28.94 16.52 -35.39
CA PRO A 227 -28.18 17.65 -35.93
C PRO A 227 -28.28 18.94 -35.12
N GLY A 228 -27.13 19.56 -34.86
CA GLY A 228 -26.97 20.73 -34.00
C GLY A 228 -26.37 21.93 -34.73
N THR A 229 -25.96 22.93 -33.95
CA THR A 229 -25.30 24.13 -34.47
C THR A 229 -24.36 24.71 -33.42
N LEU A 230 -23.07 24.80 -33.73
CA LEU A 230 -22.09 25.45 -32.87
C LEU A 230 -21.99 26.96 -33.16
N THR A 231 -21.52 27.69 -32.15
CA THR A 231 -21.10 29.09 -32.22
C THR A 231 -19.61 29.23 -31.89
N TYR A 232 -19.06 30.44 -32.03
CA TYR A 232 -17.69 30.74 -31.62
C TYR A 232 -17.41 30.32 -30.16
N PHE A 233 -16.21 29.77 -29.90
CA PHE A 233 -15.79 29.24 -28.59
C PHE A 233 -16.68 28.12 -27.99
N THR A 234 -17.40 27.37 -28.82
CA THR A 234 -18.04 26.11 -28.38
C THR A 234 -17.00 24.97 -28.38
N ASN A 235 -16.99 24.13 -27.34
CA ASN A 235 -16.32 22.81 -27.36
C ASN A 235 -17.32 21.74 -27.82
N ILE A 236 -16.82 20.67 -28.41
CA ILE A 236 -17.59 19.47 -28.77
C ILE A 236 -16.98 18.28 -28.03
N THR A 237 -17.78 17.45 -27.38
CA THR A 237 -17.30 16.16 -26.84
C THR A 237 -17.98 15.00 -27.59
N PRO A 238 -17.38 14.44 -28.66
CA PRO A 238 -17.87 13.21 -29.26
C PRO A 238 -17.71 12.04 -28.28
N THR A 239 -18.70 11.15 -28.25
CA THR A 239 -18.82 10.07 -27.28
C THR A 239 -19.40 8.83 -27.95
N PHE A 240 -18.74 7.69 -27.77
CA PHE A 240 -19.34 6.37 -27.99
C PHE A 240 -20.09 5.95 -26.71
N ASP A 241 -21.38 5.67 -26.88
CA ASP A 241 -22.34 5.33 -25.82
C ASP A 241 -22.83 3.89 -26.08
N LEU A 242 -21.91 2.96 -25.83
CA LEU A 242 -22.04 1.53 -26.11
C LEU A 242 -22.66 0.77 -24.92
N THR A 243 -22.84 -0.54 -25.04
CA THR A 243 -23.45 -1.43 -24.03
C THR A 243 -22.79 -2.81 -24.03
N ASP A 244 -23.11 -3.63 -23.04
CA ASP A 244 -22.58 -5.00 -22.87
C ASP A 244 -22.89 -5.97 -24.04
N ASP A 245 -23.83 -5.64 -24.93
CA ASP A 245 -24.04 -6.37 -26.20
C ASP A 245 -22.91 -6.13 -27.24
N HIS A 246 -22.01 -5.18 -26.98
CA HIS A 246 -21.05 -4.65 -27.96
C HIS A 246 -19.58 -5.02 -27.67
N TRP A 247 -19.31 -6.03 -26.84
CA TRP A 247 -17.95 -6.56 -26.65
C TRP A 247 -17.38 -7.18 -27.92
N GLU A 248 -16.04 -7.20 -28.01
CA GLU A 248 -15.29 -7.67 -29.19
C GLU A 248 -15.69 -7.00 -30.52
N LYS A 249 -16.24 -5.78 -30.48
CA LYS A 249 -16.60 -4.97 -31.65
C LYS A 249 -15.57 -3.90 -32.00
N ALA A 250 -15.65 -3.40 -33.23
CA ALA A 250 -15.01 -2.18 -33.67
C ALA A 250 -16.03 -1.30 -34.42
N TYR A 251 -16.10 -0.01 -34.07
CA TYR A 251 -17.01 0.96 -34.67
C TYR A 251 -16.25 2.15 -35.25
N GLN A 252 -16.68 2.61 -36.42
CA GLN A 252 -16.18 3.81 -37.11
C GLN A 252 -17.31 4.84 -37.18
N ALA A 253 -17.17 5.96 -36.50
CA ALA A 253 -18.10 7.08 -36.54
C ALA A 253 -17.50 8.29 -37.24
N VAL A 254 -18.34 9.02 -37.98
CA VAL A 254 -17.94 10.19 -38.76
C VAL A 254 -18.77 11.40 -38.34
N LEU A 255 -18.10 12.45 -37.84
CA LEU A 255 -18.72 13.72 -37.46
C LEU A 255 -18.41 14.79 -38.52
N GLN A 256 -19.43 15.44 -39.06
CA GLN A 256 -19.27 16.61 -39.91
C GLN A 256 -19.47 17.89 -39.08
N VAL A 257 -18.52 18.81 -39.19
CA VAL A 257 -18.56 20.14 -38.57
C VAL A 257 -18.37 21.19 -39.67
N GLY A 258 -19.49 21.65 -40.25
CA GLY A 258 -19.50 22.53 -41.41
C GLY A 258 -18.88 21.88 -42.65
N ASN A 259 -17.64 22.28 -42.97
CA ASN A 259 -16.87 21.76 -44.11
C ASN A 259 -15.76 20.78 -43.69
N HIS A 260 -15.54 20.58 -42.39
CA HIS A 260 -14.61 19.57 -41.87
C HIS A 260 -15.36 18.28 -41.56
N THR A 261 -14.65 17.16 -41.66
CA THR A 261 -15.16 15.82 -41.38
C THR A 261 -14.09 15.09 -40.56
N ASP A 262 -14.43 14.74 -39.33
CA ASP A 262 -13.55 14.06 -38.39
C ASP A 262 -14.02 12.61 -38.21
N GLU A 263 -13.07 11.67 -38.23
CA GLU A 263 -13.32 10.22 -38.14
C GLU A 263 -12.81 9.66 -36.80
N PHE A 264 -13.65 8.86 -36.15
CA PHE A 264 -13.42 8.29 -34.83
C PHE A 264 -13.59 6.77 -34.91
N ILE A 265 -12.57 6.01 -34.52
CA ILE A 265 -12.61 4.57 -34.41
C ILE A 265 -12.50 4.18 -32.93
N VAL A 266 -13.42 3.35 -32.47
CA VAL A 266 -13.33 2.68 -31.17
C VAL A 266 -13.33 1.18 -31.39
N ASN A 267 -12.49 0.46 -30.64
CA ASN A 267 -12.50 -0.98 -30.57
C ASN A 267 -12.61 -1.40 -29.09
N THR A 268 -13.56 -2.28 -28.81
CA THR A 268 -13.80 -2.83 -27.47
C THR A 268 -12.93 -4.05 -27.22
N GLY A 269 -12.57 -4.27 -25.96
CA GLY A 269 -11.76 -5.42 -25.56
C GLY A 269 -12.48 -6.78 -25.70
N VAL A 270 -11.82 -7.82 -25.20
CA VAL A 270 -12.44 -9.13 -24.94
C VAL A 270 -13.28 -9.02 -23.66
N ARG A 271 -14.43 -9.70 -23.65
CA ARG A 271 -15.33 -9.76 -22.48
C ARG A 271 -14.76 -10.74 -21.46
N ASP A 272 -14.31 -10.25 -20.31
CA ASP A 272 -13.92 -11.12 -19.19
C ASP A 272 -14.99 -11.10 -18.09
N GLY A 273 -15.23 -12.28 -17.53
CA GLY A 273 -16.22 -12.55 -16.48
C GLY A 273 -15.73 -13.59 -15.48
N GLN A 274 -14.41 -13.84 -15.40
CA GLN A 274 -13.83 -14.60 -14.30
C GLN A 274 -13.88 -13.76 -13.02
N LEU A 275 -14.32 -14.36 -11.91
CA LEU A 275 -14.45 -13.67 -10.62
C LEU A 275 -13.26 -14.01 -9.74
N ASP A 276 -12.38 -13.03 -9.49
CA ASP A 276 -11.35 -13.17 -8.46
C ASP A 276 -11.87 -12.56 -7.14
N LEU A 277 -12.41 -13.43 -6.29
CA LEU A 277 -12.82 -13.12 -4.92
C LEU A 277 -12.28 -14.17 -3.96
N LYS A 278 -11.73 -13.71 -2.83
CA LYS A 278 -11.43 -14.57 -1.68
C LYS A 278 -12.72 -15.25 -1.19
N THR A 279 -12.65 -16.54 -0.88
CA THR A 279 -13.79 -17.28 -0.31
C THR A 279 -14.12 -16.77 1.08
N ASN A 280 -15.41 -16.69 1.42
CA ASN A 280 -15.94 -16.04 2.64
C ASN A 280 -15.68 -14.51 2.63
N PHE A 281 -16.34 -13.79 1.71
CA PHE A 281 -16.27 -12.35 1.55
C PHE A 281 -17.34 -11.57 2.33
N LEU A 282 -18.30 -12.26 2.98
CA LEU A 282 -19.34 -11.66 3.82
C LEU A 282 -19.02 -11.78 5.32
N THR A 283 -19.07 -10.65 6.02
CA THR A 283 -18.87 -10.62 7.48
C THR A 283 -20.14 -11.03 8.23
N SER A 284 -20.09 -12.12 9.00
CA SER A 284 -21.14 -12.46 9.98
C SER A 284 -20.99 -11.60 11.25
N LYS A 285 -22.10 -11.29 11.93
CA LYS A 285 -22.11 -10.45 13.15
C LYS A 285 -23.00 -11.09 14.22
N ARG A 286 -22.64 -10.87 15.49
CA ARG A 286 -23.48 -11.21 16.65
C ARG A 286 -24.00 -9.94 17.32
N ASN A 287 -25.10 -10.09 18.06
CA ASN A 287 -25.66 -9.09 18.95
C ASN A 287 -26.09 -7.78 18.25
N LEU A 288 -26.67 -7.87 17.05
CA LEU A 288 -27.34 -6.70 16.43
C LEU A 288 -28.60 -6.30 17.22
N LYS A 289 -28.61 -5.10 17.79
CA LYS A 289 -29.78 -4.54 18.50
C LYS A 289 -30.96 -4.32 17.54
N PRO A 290 -32.18 -4.82 17.84
CA PRO A 290 -33.37 -4.51 17.06
C PRO A 290 -33.57 -3.01 16.82
N GLY A 291 -33.85 -2.62 15.58
CA GLY A 291 -33.92 -1.23 15.11
C GLY A 291 -32.58 -0.60 14.71
N ARG A 292 -31.44 -1.26 14.96
CA ARG A 292 -30.12 -0.87 14.44
C ARG A 292 -29.76 -1.62 13.16
N TYR A 293 -28.74 -1.12 12.50
CA TYR A 293 -28.10 -1.74 11.34
C TYR A 293 -26.67 -2.20 11.64
N PHE A 294 -26.15 -3.08 10.79
CA PHE A 294 -24.76 -3.50 10.77
C PHE A 294 -24.23 -3.40 9.33
N ASP A 295 -23.08 -2.76 9.16
CA ASP A 295 -22.40 -2.61 7.88
C ASP A 295 -21.33 -3.70 7.76
N MET A 296 -21.41 -4.48 6.67
CA MET A 296 -20.44 -5.51 6.35
C MET A 296 -19.15 -4.91 5.79
N ALA A 297 -18.04 -5.65 5.89
CA ALA A 297 -16.81 -5.25 5.22
C ALA A 297 -17.05 -5.05 3.71
N PRO A 298 -16.41 -4.05 3.06
CA PRO A 298 -16.64 -3.76 1.66
C PRO A 298 -16.23 -4.91 0.76
N ILE A 299 -17.21 -5.51 0.07
CA ILE A 299 -16.94 -6.54 -0.94
C ILE A 299 -16.22 -5.83 -2.10
N THR A 300 -14.93 -6.11 -2.21
CA THR A 300 -14.04 -5.52 -3.22
C THR A 300 -13.80 -6.54 -4.32
N PHE A 301 -13.94 -6.11 -5.57
CA PHE A 301 -14.01 -7.01 -6.72
C PHE A 301 -12.77 -6.91 -7.63
N GLY A 302 -12.17 -8.06 -7.96
CA GLY A 302 -11.12 -8.19 -8.96
C GLY A 302 -11.50 -9.13 -10.12
N GLY A 303 -10.80 -9.01 -11.24
CA GLY A 303 -10.74 -10.03 -12.29
C GLY A 303 -11.67 -9.87 -13.50
N TYR A 304 -12.62 -8.93 -13.51
CA TYR A 304 -13.61 -8.82 -14.60
C TYR A 304 -13.90 -7.36 -15.04
N ASN A 305 -13.81 -7.12 -16.35
CA ASN A 305 -14.08 -5.81 -16.97
C ASN A 305 -15.58 -5.56 -17.27
N THR A 306 -16.44 -6.53 -16.95
CA THR A 306 -17.90 -6.53 -17.17
C THR A 306 -18.70 -6.03 -15.97
N ASN A 307 -20.03 -5.96 -16.10
CA ASN A 307 -20.94 -5.73 -14.98
C ASN A 307 -21.42 -7.07 -14.39
N ALA A 308 -20.71 -7.61 -13.40
CA ALA A 308 -21.14 -8.84 -12.73
C ALA A 308 -22.46 -8.61 -11.96
N PRO A 309 -23.51 -9.41 -12.18
CA PRO A 309 -24.77 -9.28 -11.46
C PRO A 309 -24.65 -9.81 -10.03
N VAL A 310 -25.34 -9.15 -9.09
CA VAL A 310 -25.39 -9.51 -7.68
C VAL A 310 -26.82 -9.85 -7.27
N VAL A 311 -27.03 -11.12 -6.89
CA VAL A 311 -28.30 -11.63 -6.39
C VAL A 311 -28.17 -11.85 -4.88
N ILE A 312 -28.89 -11.05 -4.10
CA ILE A 312 -28.96 -11.20 -2.64
C ILE A 312 -30.27 -11.87 -2.28
N THR A 313 -30.20 -12.91 -1.46
CA THR A 313 -31.36 -13.62 -0.92
C THR A 313 -31.27 -13.71 0.60
N LYS A 314 -32.40 -14.00 1.24
CA LYS A 314 -32.55 -14.12 2.70
C LYS A 314 -32.94 -15.56 3.05
N GLY A 315 -32.46 -16.04 4.20
CA GLY A 315 -32.81 -17.35 4.76
C GLY A 315 -34.23 -17.44 5.34
N ASP A 316 -34.44 -18.34 6.30
CA ASP A 316 -35.79 -18.65 6.82
C ASP A 316 -36.47 -17.44 7.52
N TYR A 317 -35.71 -16.51 8.11
CA TYR A 317 -36.23 -15.25 8.62
C TYR A 317 -36.12 -14.14 7.57
N GLN A 318 -37.22 -13.43 7.31
CA GLN A 318 -37.32 -12.49 6.17
C GLN A 318 -37.50 -11.02 6.60
N ASP A 319 -37.86 -10.76 7.86
CA ASP A 319 -38.34 -9.45 8.33
C ASP A 319 -37.21 -8.56 8.87
N PHE A 320 -36.35 -8.18 7.95
CA PHE A 320 -35.27 -7.20 8.08
C PHE A 320 -35.07 -6.50 6.73
N ASP A 321 -34.37 -5.39 6.67
CA ASP A 321 -34.02 -4.73 5.40
C ASP A 321 -32.56 -4.98 5.04
N ILE A 322 -32.30 -5.09 3.75
CA ILE A 322 -30.95 -5.10 3.16
C ILE A 322 -30.82 -3.78 2.42
N LEU A 323 -29.84 -2.98 2.78
CA LEU A 323 -29.47 -1.76 2.06
C LEU A 323 -28.10 -1.96 1.39
N TYR A 324 -27.87 -1.28 0.28
CA TYR A 324 -26.60 -1.34 -0.45
C TYR A 324 -26.13 0.04 -0.90
N ALA A 325 -24.82 0.22 -0.99
CA ALA A 325 -24.16 1.37 -1.59
C ALA A 325 -22.94 0.91 -2.41
N ILE A 326 -22.53 1.69 -3.40
CA ILE A 326 -21.37 1.39 -4.27
C ILE A 326 -20.40 2.56 -4.20
N ASN A 327 -19.14 2.29 -3.82
CA ASN A 327 -18.04 3.25 -3.68
C ASN A 327 -18.25 4.38 -2.64
N THR A 328 -19.28 4.29 -1.80
CA THR A 328 -19.64 5.29 -0.78
C THR A 328 -20.14 4.59 0.48
N THR A 329 -19.91 5.22 1.64
CA THR A 329 -20.41 4.80 2.96
C THR A 329 -21.40 5.80 3.57
N ASP A 330 -21.71 6.89 2.86
CA ASP A 330 -22.57 7.96 3.38
C ASP A 330 -24.02 7.46 3.54
N ASP A 331 -24.63 7.72 4.70
CA ASP A 331 -25.96 7.20 5.06
C ASP A 331 -27.08 7.58 4.08
N GLU A 332 -26.94 8.70 3.37
CA GLU A 332 -27.92 9.18 2.37
C GLU A 332 -27.85 8.43 1.02
N ASP A 333 -26.73 7.76 0.71
CA ASP A 333 -26.51 7.03 -0.55
C ASP A 333 -27.04 5.58 -0.52
N TYR A 334 -27.31 5.03 0.67
CA TYR A 334 -27.75 3.65 0.85
C TYR A 334 -29.17 3.40 0.31
N GLN A 335 -29.28 2.49 -0.67
CA GLN A 335 -30.54 2.14 -1.34
C GLN A 335 -31.08 0.79 -0.86
N SER A 336 -32.39 0.62 -0.83
CA SER A 336 -33.01 -0.63 -0.39
C SER A 336 -32.95 -1.72 -1.47
N TYR A 337 -32.40 -2.88 -1.11
CA TYR A 337 -32.40 -4.08 -1.95
C TYR A 337 -33.66 -4.91 -1.67
N ILE A 338 -34.48 -5.12 -2.71
CA ILE A 338 -35.66 -5.97 -2.68
C ILE A 338 -35.37 -7.23 -3.52
N PRO A 339 -35.20 -8.42 -2.90
CA PRO A 339 -34.87 -9.65 -3.62
C PRO A 339 -35.86 -9.97 -4.74
N GLY A 340 -35.35 -10.03 -5.97
CA GLY A 340 -36.15 -10.30 -7.18
C GLY A 340 -36.81 -9.07 -7.83
N GLU A 341 -36.69 -7.88 -7.22
CA GLU A 341 -37.14 -6.61 -7.83
C GLU A 341 -35.98 -5.64 -8.10
N THR A 342 -34.98 -5.58 -7.22
CA THR A 342 -33.76 -4.77 -7.41
C THR A 342 -32.77 -5.48 -8.33
N SER A 343 -32.41 -4.83 -9.45
CA SER A 343 -31.28 -5.23 -10.29
C SER A 343 -30.00 -4.56 -9.78
N LEU A 344 -29.06 -5.35 -9.26
CA LEU A 344 -27.75 -4.88 -8.80
C LEU A 344 -26.63 -5.51 -9.63
N THR A 345 -25.66 -4.69 -10.02
CA THR A 345 -24.46 -5.07 -10.75
C THR A 345 -23.26 -4.29 -10.19
N VAL A 346 -22.08 -4.89 -10.27
CA VAL A 346 -20.79 -4.34 -9.81
C VAL A 346 -19.73 -4.50 -10.91
N ARG A 347 -18.59 -3.80 -10.80
CA ARG A 347 -17.42 -3.91 -11.70
C ARG A 347 -16.12 -4.06 -10.89
N GLU A 348 -15.07 -4.58 -11.50
CA GLU A 348 -13.68 -4.39 -11.05
C GLU A 348 -13.43 -2.95 -10.54
N GLY A 349 -12.71 -2.85 -9.42
CA GLY A 349 -12.37 -1.57 -8.78
C GLY A 349 -13.54 -0.90 -8.04
N GLN A 350 -14.77 -1.40 -8.16
CA GLN A 350 -15.87 -0.97 -7.31
C GLN A 350 -15.87 -1.73 -5.96
N LYS A 351 -16.40 -1.07 -4.93
CA LYS A 351 -16.64 -1.65 -3.60
C LYS A 351 -18.14 -1.64 -3.32
N LEU A 352 -18.72 -2.82 -3.10
CA LEU A 352 -20.10 -2.97 -2.67
C LEU A 352 -20.16 -3.01 -1.14
N TYR A 353 -20.85 -2.03 -0.58
CA TYR A 353 -21.16 -1.95 0.84
C TYR A 353 -22.56 -2.53 1.06
N LEU A 354 -22.69 -3.50 1.97
CA LEU A 354 -23.96 -4.10 2.35
C LEU A 354 -24.27 -3.78 3.81
N ARG A 355 -25.49 -3.30 4.05
CA ARG A 355 -25.99 -2.87 5.36
C ARG A 355 -27.23 -3.68 5.72
N ILE A 356 -27.15 -4.44 6.81
CA ILE A 356 -28.25 -5.28 7.31
C ILE A 356 -28.98 -4.53 8.42
N GLN A 357 -30.21 -4.08 8.16
CA GLN A 357 -31.00 -3.31 9.11
C GLN A 357 -32.12 -4.16 9.72
N SER A 358 -32.08 -4.34 11.03
CA SER A 358 -33.18 -4.98 11.78
C SER A 358 -34.36 -4.02 11.95
N LYS A 359 -35.60 -4.54 11.93
CA LYS A 359 -36.82 -3.72 12.10
C LYS A 359 -36.95 -3.19 13.54
N ASP A 360 -37.61 -2.06 13.67
CA ASP A 360 -38.14 -1.51 14.94
C ASP A 360 -39.68 -1.47 14.92
N GLY A 361 -40.31 -1.45 16.09
CA GLY A 361 -41.76 -1.38 16.22
C GLY A 361 -42.31 -1.62 17.64
N GLU A 362 -43.63 -1.69 17.77
CA GLU A 362 -44.28 -1.96 19.06
C GLU A 362 -43.90 -3.35 19.61
N ASP A 363 -43.82 -4.36 18.74
CA ASP A 363 -43.46 -5.76 19.07
C ASP A 363 -41.94 -6.08 18.93
N THR A 364 -41.01 -5.17 19.28
CA THR A 364 -39.55 -5.45 19.15
C THR A 364 -39.08 -6.73 19.83
N ALA A 365 -39.79 -7.26 20.83
CA ALA A 365 -39.53 -8.56 21.46
C ALA A 365 -39.52 -9.74 20.46
N LEU A 366 -40.15 -9.63 19.29
CA LEU A 366 -40.12 -10.66 18.24
C LEU A 366 -38.80 -10.70 17.46
N TYR A 367 -38.01 -9.63 17.51
CA TYR A 367 -36.78 -9.44 16.72
C TYR A 367 -35.50 -9.71 17.51
N TYR A 368 -35.58 -9.89 18.83
CA TYR A 368 -34.53 -10.51 19.63
C TYR A 368 -34.46 -12.02 19.32
N ASP A 369 -33.31 -12.64 19.52
CA ASP A 369 -33.08 -14.08 19.29
C ASP A 369 -33.45 -14.51 17.85
N LYS A 370 -32.95 -13.79 16.84
CA LYS A 370 -33.14 -14.08 15.40
C LYS A 370 -31.82 -14.15 14.66
N GLU A 371 -31.80 -15.03 13.66
CA GLU A 371 -30.69 -15.20 12.73
C GLU A 371 -31.11 -14.55 11.40
N LEU A 372 -30.52 -13.40 11.09
CA LEU A 372 -30.71 -12.70 9.83
C LEU A 372 -29.70 -13.27 8.83
N GLU A 373 -30.04 -14.43 8.27
CA GLU A 373 -29.23 -15.10 7.26
C GLU A 373 -29.40 -14.41 5.90
N ILE A 374 -28.27 -14.07 5.26
CA ILE A 374 -28.21 -13.64 3.87
C ILE A 374 -27.34 -14.60 3.05
N HIS A 375 -27.66 -14.72 1.77
CA HIS A 375 -26.79 -15.34 0.78
C HIS A 375 -26.58 -14.37 -0.39
N VAL A 376 -25.34 -14.15 -0.79
CA VAL A 376 -24.97 -13.34 -1.95
C VAL A 376 -24.41 -14.27 -3.03
N THR A 377 -24.98 -14.18 -4.22
CA THR A 377 -24.42 -14.79 -5.43
C THR A 377 -23.94 -13.69 -6.37
N VAL A 378 -22.70 -13.80 -6.84
CA VAL A 378 -22.09 -12.89 -7.81
C VAL A 378 -21.75 -13.67 -9.07
N GLY A 379 -21.97 -13.08 -10.25
CA GLY A 379 -21.60 -13.66 -11.55
C GLY A 379 -22.79 -14.14 -12.39
N GLU A 380 -22.57 -14.30 -13.69
CA GLU A 380 -23.63 -14.54 -14.67
C GLU A 380 -24.14 -16.00 -14.67
N GLN A 381 -25.42 -16.18 -15.03
CA GLN A 381 -26.05 -17.49 -15.05
C GLN A 381 -25.56 -18.34 -16.25
N GLY A 382 -24.47 -19.08 -16.04
CA GLY A 382 -23.87 -19.98 -17.04
C GLY A 382 -22.35 -19.82 -17.17
N THR A 383 -21.77 -18.80 -16.55
CA THR A 383 -20.33 -18.65 -16.34
C THR A 383 -19.94 -19.21 -14.97
N GLU A 384 -18.76 -18.85 -14.49
CA GLU A 384 -18.42 -18.93 -13.07
C GLU A 384 -19.38 -18.05 -12.24
N GLN A 385 -19.82 -18.56 -11.09
CA GLN A 385 -20.62 -17.83 -10.11
C GLN A 385 -20.06 -18.15 -8.71
N LEU A 386 -19.83 -17.10 -7.92
CA LEU A 386 -19.36 -17.24 -6.55
C LEU A 386 -20.52 -16.99 -5.58
N PHE A 387 -20.61 -17.85 -4.57
CA PHE A 387 -21.68 -17.87 -3.56
C PHE A 387 -21.05 -17.74 -2.18
N ASP A 388 -21.64 -16.90 -1.34
CA ASP A 388 -21.29 -16.80 0.08
C ASP A 388 -22.53 -16.52 0.94
N SER A 389 -22.43 -16.79 2.24
CA SER A 389 -23.52 -16.62 3.20
C SER A 389 -23.02 -16.11 4.54
N ALA A 390 -23.66 -15.06 5.06
CA ALA A 390 -23.41 -14.54 6.40
C ALA A 390 -24.67 -14.58 7.26
N VAL A 391 -24.47 -14.83 8.56
CA VAL A 391 -25.53 -14.79 9.56
C VAL A 391 -25.30 -13.59 10.47
N VAL A 392 -26.28 -12.69 10.54
CA VAL A 392 -26.30 -11.62 11.53
C VAL A 392 -27.26 -12.03 12.65
N HIS A 393 -26.72 -12.49 13.78
CA HIS A 393 -27.53 -12.79 14.96
C HIS A 393 -27.96 -11.46 15.61
N THR A 394 -29.26 -11.26 15.82
CA THR A 394 -29.76 -10.19 16.68
C THR A 394 -29.48 -10.48 18.15
N GLN A 395 -29.55 -9.46 19.00
CA GLN A 395 -29.35 -9.61 20.45
C GLN A 395 -30.32 -10.64 21.05
N PRO A 396 -29.87 -11.45 22.01
CA PRO A 396 -30.76 -12.11 22.97
C PRO A 396 -31.58 -11.10 23.78
N ILE A 397 -32.80 -11.45 24.18
CA ILE A 397 -33.64 -10.57 25.03
C ILE A 397 -33.08 -10.36 26.45
N ASP A 398 -32.06 -11.13 26.83
CA ASP A 398 -31.23 -10.99 28.03
C ASP A 398 -29.78 -10.57 27.76
N TYR A 399 -29.48 -10.05 26.56
CA TYR A 399 -28.18 -9.45 26.26
C TYR A 399 -27.84 -8.27 27.19
N LEU A 400 -26.59 -8.24 27.65
CA LEU A 400 -26.00 -7.18 28.45
C LEU A 400 -24.55 -7.02 27.97
N PRO A 401 -24.18 -5.91 27.29
CA PRO A 401 -22.90 -5.81 26.60
C PRO A 401 -21.71 -5.79 27.58
N GLY A 402 -20.70 -6.59 27.29
CA GLY A 402 -19.46 -6.69 28.06
C GLY A 402 -18.46 -5.56 27.79
N PRO A 403 -17.47 -5.37 28.67
CA PRO A 403 -16.24 -4.68 28.31
C PRO A 403 -15.40 -5.56 27.36
N GLU A 404 -14.43 -4.98 26.68
CA GLU A 404 -13.50 -5.69 25.78
C GLU A 404 -12.14 -5.89 26.46
N LEU A 405 -11.43 -6.97 26.12
CA LEU A 405 -10.18 -7.39 26.77
C LEU A 405 -9.07 -7.61 25.73
N ALA A 406 -7.92 -6.98 25.96
CA ALA A 406 -6.68 -7.25 25.24
C ALA A 406 -5.60 -7.85 26.16
N TRP A 407 -4.54 -8.37 25.54
CA TRP A 407 -3.35 -8.88 26.21
C TRP A 407 -2.13 -8.08 25.75
N ASP A 408 -1.40 -7.50 26.70
CA ASP A 408 -0.20 -6.71 26.39
C ASP A 408 1.07 -7.51 26.75
N TYR A 409 1.00 -8.37 27.79
CA TYR A 409 2.08 -9.28 28.15
C TYR A 409 1.58 -10.54 28.90
N PRO A 410 2.17 -11.73 28.69
CA PRO A 410 3.19 -12.04 27.69
C PRO A 410 2.57 -12.38 26.34
N VAL A 411 3.42 -12.36 25.30
CA VAL A 411 3.09 -12.91 23.97
C VAL A 411 2.55 -14.33 24.11
N SER A 412 1.43 -14.63 23.44
CA SER A 412 0.79 -15.95 23.50
C SER A 412 1.71 -17.04 22.94
N ASN A 413 1.68 -18.23 23.56
CA ASN A 413 2.54 -19.39 23.27
C ASN A 413 4.03 -19.16 23.55
N SER A 414 4.39 -18.09 24.28
CA SER A 414 5.76 -17.86 24.75
C SER A 414 6.16 -18.85 25.85
N ALA A 415 7.47 -19.01 26.04
CA ALA A 415 8.06 -19.92 27.01
C ALA A 415 8.95 -19.22 28.04
N THR A 416 8.94 -19.68 29.29
CA THR A 416 9.78 -19.11 30.36
C THR A 416 10.41 -20.19 31.26
N LEU A 417 11.51 -19.83 31.92
CA LEU A 417 12.15 -20.63 32.97
C LEU A 417 11.59 -20.31 34.36
N LYS A 418 10.87 -19.19 34.50
CA LYS A 418 10.31 -18.74 35.78
C LYS A 418 9.20 -19.66 36.28
N ASN A 419 9.01 -19.71 37.60
CA ASN A 419 7.86 -20.34 38.24
C ASN A 419 6.66 -19.40 38.45
N THR A 420 6.76 -18.16 37.96
CA THR A 420 5.70 -17.15 37.87
C THR A 420 5.85 -16.37 36.57
N VAL A 421 4.80 -15.67 36.15
CA VAL A 421 4.81 -14.78 34.99
C VAL A 421 3.88 -13.61 35.24
N LEU A 422 4.26 -12.41 34.81
CA LEU A 422 3.35 -11.27 34.81
C LEU A 422 2.34 -11.45 33.67
N LEU A 423 1.06 -11.37 33.99
CA LEU A 423 -0.03 -11.19 33.04
C LEU A 423 -0.40 -9.69 33.08
N ARG A 424 -0.26 -8.97 31.97
CA ARG A 424 -0.74 -7.59 31.79
C ARG A 424 -1.68 -7.52 30.57
N GLY A 425 -2.73 -6.75 30.70
CA GLY A 425 -3.67 -6.45 29.63
C GLY A 425 -4.36 -5.11 29.86
N SER A 426 -4.97 -4.60 28.80
CA SER A 426 -5.94 -3.51 28.85
C SER A 426 -7.38 -4.06 28.87
N VAL A 427 -8.30 -3.27 29.41
CA VAL A 427 -9.75 -3.52 29.39
C VAL A 427 -10.49 -2.23 29.04
N GLU A 428 -11.38 -2.30 28.05
CA GLU A 428 -12.08 -1.14 27.51
C GLU A 428 -13.59 -1.22 27.78
N ILE A 429 -14.20 -0.10 28.18
CA ILE A 429 -15.66 0.07 28.16
C ILE A 429 -16.11 0.22 26.71
N THR A 430 -16.90 -0.72 26.19
CA THR A 430 -17.29 -0.71 24.76
C THR A 430 -18.30 0.40 24.43
N GLN A 431 -18.36 0.84 23.17
CA GLN A 431 -19.42 1.75 22.72
C GLN A 431 -20.82 1.13 22.91
N ASP A 432 -20.96 -0.19 22.74
CA ASP A 432 -22.20 -0.92 23.02
C ASP A 432 -22.64 -0.83 24.49
N GLN A 433 -21.70 -0.70 25.44
CA GLN A 433 -22.01 -0.38 26.84
C GLN A 433 -22.47 1.07 27.01
N LEU A 434 -21.74 2.03 26.45
CA LEU A 434 -22.10 3.45 26.55
C LEU A 434 -23.50 3.73 25.94
N ASP A 435 -23.82 3.04 24.84
CA ASP A 435 -25.11 3.08 24.16
C ASP A 435 -26.10 2.00 24.62
N PHE A 436 -25.82 1.36 25.76
CA PHE A 436 -26.78 0.49 26.44
C PHE A 436 -27.91 1.30 27.08
N SER A 437 -29.01 1.37 26.34
CA SER A 437 -30.29 1.92 26.77
C SER A 437 -31.21 0.78 27.18
N ASN A 438 -31.73 0.81 28.41
CA ASN A 438 -32.87 -0.02 28.77
C ASN A 438 -34.10 0.50 27.99
N ASN A 439 -34.52 -0.25 26.97
CA ASN A 439 -35.43 0.20 25.90
C ASN A 439 -36.90 0.40 26.35
N GLY A 440 -37.16 0.63 27.65
CA GLY A 440 -38.50 0.84 28.21
C GLY A 440 -39.43 -0.38 28.13
N LYS A 441 -38.88 -1.57 27.85
CA LYS A 441 -39.62 -2.82 27.64
C LYS A 441 -39.10 -4.00 28.49
N VAL A 442 -38.08 -3.81 29.32
CA VAL A 442 -37.45 -4.87 30.14
C VAL A 442 -37.01 -4.30 31.51
N ASP A 443 -37.80 -4.50 32.56
CA ASP A 443 -37.78 -3.68 33.80
C ASP A 443 -36.65 -3.98 34.84
N ASP A 444 -35.51 -4.56 34.45
CA ASP A 444 -34.53 -5.15 35.39
C ASP A 444 -33.05 -4.76 35.20
N ALA A 445 -32.68 -4.01 34.15
CA ALA A 445 -31.30 -3.53 33.96
C ALA A 445 -31.01 -2.23 34.76
N THR A 446 -29.87 -2.21 35.45
CA THR A 446 -29.32 -1.07 36.20
C THR A 446 -28.19 -0.43 35.41
N ILE A 447 -28.44 0.77 34.91
CA ILE A 447 -27.47 1.60 34.19
C ILE A 447 -26.72 2.50 35.19
N PRO A 448 -25.38 2.55 35.16
CA PRO A 448 -24.59 3.42 36.03
C PRO A 448 -24.50 4.85 35.48
N ASP A 449 -24.26 5.84 36.35
CA ASP A 449 -23.99 7.23 35.94
C ASP A 449 -22.61 7.39 35.24
N GLU A 450 -21.67 6.47 35.50
CA GLU A 450 -20.38 6.34 34.83
C GLU A 450 -20.08 4.84 34.64
N TYR A 451 -19.74 4.42 33.42
CA TYR A 451 -19.35 3.05 33.13
C TYR A 451 -17.90 2.80 33.58
N GLN A 452 -17.70 1.74 34.36
CA GLN A 452 -16.42 1.36 34.96
C GLN A 452 -16.29 -0.16 35.00
N VAL A 453 -15.07 -0.68 34.87
CA VAL A 453 -14.78 -2.09 35.17
C VAL A 453 -14.88 -2.28 36.69
N GLU A 454 -15.61 -3.31 37.15
CA GLU A 454 -15.80 -3.61 38.58
C GLU A 454 -14.75 -4.61 39.07
N LYS A 455 -14.50 -5.66 38.28
CA LYS A 455 -13.52 -6.72 38.60
C LYS A 455 -13.01 -7.40 37.32
N ILE A 456 -11.88 -8.08 37.44
CA ILE A 456 -11.37 -9.04 36.45
C ILE A 456 -11.12 -10.36 37.18
N GLU A 457 -11.54 -11.47 36.59
CA GLU A 457 -11.30 -12.82 37.11
C GLU A 457 -10.30 -13.54 36.21
N VAL A 458 -9.21 -14.02 36.84
CA VAL A 458 -8.15 -14.77 36.17
C VAL A 458 -8.27 -16.23 36.59
N TYR A 459 -8.36 -17.10 35.60
CA TYR A 459 -8.45 -18.55 35.72
C TYR A 459 -7.20 -19.19 35.12
N SER A 460 -6.72 -20.28 35.71
CA SER A 460 -5.83 -21.22 35.04
C SER A 460 -6.67 -22.42 34.59
N ILE A 461 -6.45 -22.90 33.37
CA ILE A 461 -7.14 -24.08 32.85
C ILE A 461 -6.31 -25.33 33.17
N ASP A 462 -6.94 -26.34 33.77
CA ASP A 462 -6.30 -27.61 34.11
C ASP A 462 -6.01 -28.43 32.82
N PRO A 463 -4.73 -28.67 32.44
CA PRO A 463 -4.37 -29.25 31.14
C PRO A 463 -4.72 -30.74 31.00
N ILE A 464 -5.22 -31.40 32.05
CA ILE A 464 -5.66 -32.80 32.01
C ILE A 464 -7.18 -32.89 31.80
N THR A 465 -7.93 -31.86 32.21
CA THR A 465 -9.39 -31.92 32.30
C THR A 465 -10.14 -30.75 31.65
N GLY A 466 -9.46 -29.69 31.23
CA GLY A 466 -10.06 -28.50 30.60
C GLY A 466 -10.95 -27.68 31.54
N ASN A 467 -10.78 -27.80 32.86
CA ASN A 467 -11.58 -27.06 33.84
C ASN A 467 -10.94 -25.71 34.17
N GLU A 468 -11.75 -24.65 34.16
CA GLU A 468 -11.38 -23.35 34.71
C GLU A 468 -11.16 -23.43 36.23
N VAL A 469 -9.97 -23.02 36.70
CA VAL A 469 -9.62 -22.91 38.12
C VAL A 469 -9.29 -21.44 38.43
N LEU A 470 -10.17 -20.77 39.18
CA LEU A 470 -9.99 -19.36 39.56
C LEU A 470 -8.70 -19.19 40.38
N VAL A 471 -7.74 -18.43 39.86
CA VAL A 471 -6.46 -18.12 40.53
C VAL A 471 -6.43 -16.71 41.13
N ALA A 472 -7.15 -15.74 40.54
CA ALA A 472 -7.26 -14.39 41.09
C ALA A 472 -8.59 -13.71 40.77
N VAL A 473 -8.94 -12.75 41.61
CA VAL A 473 -9.94 -11.71 41.32
C VAL A 473 -9.25 -10.37 41.58
N LEU A 474 -9.14 -9.55 40.55
CA LEU A 474 -8.63 -8.18 40.62
C LEU A 474 -9.82 -7.24 40.80
N ASP A 475 -9.74 -6.28 41.71
CA ASP A 475 -10.77 -5.23 41.88
C ASP A 475 -10.31 -3.85 41.38
N GLN A 476 -11.22 -2.87 41.36
CA GLN A 476 -10.95 -1.49 40.93
C GLN A 476 -9.72 -0.81 41.54
N THR A 477 -9.23 -1.26 42.70
CA THR A 477 -8.02 -0.71 43.32
C THR A 477 -6.71 -1.24 42.74
N GLN A 478 -6.81 -2.22 41.83
CA GLN A 478 -5.71 -2.86 41.09
C GLN A 478 -5.68 -2.48 39.60
N PHE A 479 -6.57 -1.59 39.16
CA PHE A 479 -6.61 -1.08 37.79
C PHE A 479 -6.02 0.34 37.74
N GLU A 480 -5.21 0.62 36.73
CA GLU A 480 -4.73 1.97 36.43
C GLU A 480 -5.56 2.54 35.27
N LEU A 481 -6.06 3.77 35.40
CA LEU A 481 -6.86 4.40 34.34
C LEU A 481 -5.91 4.93 33.25
N ASP A 482 -5.99 4.36 32.05
CA ASP A 482 -5.25 4.84 30.91
C ASP A 482 -5.87 6.16 30.43
N ALA A 483 -5.22 7.28 30.78
CA ALA A 483 -5.74 8.60 30.48
C ALA A 483 -5.49 9.05 29.03
N GLU A 484 -4.64 8.35 28.27
CA GLU A 484 -4.29 8.71 26.90
C GLU A 484 -5.04 7.85 25.87
N ALA A 485 -5.27 6.56 26.17
CA ALA A 485 -6.17 5.70 25.39
C ALA A 485 -7.66 6.00 25.62
N SER A 486 -8.04 6.60 26.75
CA SER A 486 -9.45 6.91 27.05
C SER A 486 -9.99 8.13 26.30
N GLU A 487 -10.72 7.92 25.20
CA GLU A 487 -11.30 9.00 24.40
C GLU A 487 -12.69 9.52 24.85
N MET A 488 -13.12 10.65 24.25
CA MET A 488 -14.45 11.25 24.43
C MET A 488 -15.32 10.97 23.20
N VAL A 489 -16.38 10.18 23.38
CA VAL A 489 -17.25 9.69 22.30
C VAL A 489 -18.67 10.22 22.45
N THR A 490 -19.39 10.37 21.34
CA THR A 490 -20.81 10.73 21.37
C THR A 490 -21.64 9.49 21.71
N SER A 491 -22.51 9.56 22.73
CA SER A 491 -23.50 8.50 22.93
C SER A 491 -24.72 8.70 22.03
N ALA A 492 -25.13 7.63 21.35
CA ALA A 492 -26.35 7.55 20.56
C ALA A 492 -27.64 7.38 21.41
N ILE A 493 -27.56 7.58 22.74
CA ILE A 493 -28.73 7.74 23.64
C ILE A 493 -28.90 9.20 24.07
N SER A 494 -27.84 9.82 24.58
CA SER A 494 -27.91 11.16 25.20
C SER A 494 -27.69 12.30 24.21
N GLU A 495 -27.08 12.02 23.06
CA GLU A 495 -26.50 13.02 22.15
C GLU A 495 -25.40 13.88 22.81
N GLU A 496 -24.91 13.47 23.99
CA GLU A 496 -23.82 14.11 24.74
C GLU A 496 -22.50 13.34 24.59
N LEU A 497 -21.39 14.05 24.79
CA LEU A 497 -20.06 13.44 24.83
C LEU A 497 -19.83 12.76 26.19
N VAL A 498 -19.63 11.45 26.16
CA VAL A 498 -19.29 10.61 27.31
C VAL A 498 -17.83 10.13 27.19
N LYS A 499 -17.17 9.84 28.32
CA LYS A 499 -15.79 9.31 28.30
C LYS A 499 -15.81 7.79 28.16
N ARG A 500 -15.13 7.26 27.15
CA ARG A 500 -14.84 5.83 27.04
C ARG A 500 -13.57 5.56 27.85
N ASN A 501 -13.71 4.88 28.97
CA ASN A 501 -12.58 4.61 29.88
C ASN A 501 -11.89 3.31 29.48
N VAL A 502 -10.56 3.38 29.31
CA VAL A 502 -9.65 2.23 29.19
C VAL A 502 -8.90 2.08 30.52
N TYR A 503 -8.73 0.85 30.99
CA TYR A 503 -8.00 0.55 32.22
C TYR A 503 -6.93 -0.52 31.97
N GLN A 504 -5.73 -0.31 32.51
CA GLN A 504 -4.65 -1.29 32.53
C GLN A 504 -4.78 -2.18 33.78
N TRP A 505 -4.54 -3.49 33.63
CA TRP A 505 -4.58 -4.46 34.71
C TRP A 505 -3.34 -5.37 34.69
N GLN A 506 -2.87 -5.79 35.87
CA GLN A 506 -1.70 -6.69 35.98
C GLN A 506 -1.81 -7.70 37.12
N PHE A 507 -1.25 -8.90 36.93
CA PHE A 507 -1.26 -10.00 37.90
C PHE A 507 -0.07 -10.94 37.74
N GLU A 508 0.68 -11.23 38.80
CA GLU A 508 1.73 -12.26 38.80
C GLU A 508 1.10 -13.67 38.98
N ALA A 509 0.99 -14.42 37.88
CA ALA A 509 0.42 -15.76 37.86
C ALA A 509 1.47 -16.85 38.15
N PRO A 510 1.14 -17.89 38.96
CA PRO A 510 2.04 -19.01 39.21
C PRO A 510 2.04 -20.04 38.06
N LEU A 511 3.21 -20.55 37.70
CA LEU A 511 3.41 -21.50 36.61
C LEU A 511 3.80 -22.90 37.10
N ASN A 512 3.00 -23.90 36.73
CA ASN A 512 3.35 -25.32 36.82
C ASN A 512 4.35 -25.71 35.72
N ALA A 513 5.01 -26.86 35.85
CA ALA A 513 5.90 -27.38 34.81
C ALA A 513 5.10 -27.80 33.55
N GLY A 514 5.57 -27.42 32.36
CA GLY A 514 4.88 -27.68 31.10
C GLY A 514 3.97 -26.53 30.66
N GLU A 515 2.96 -26.85 29.86
CA GLU A 515 1.96 -25.93 29.32
C GLU A 515 1.09 -25.36 30.45
N ASN A 516 0.89 -24.04 30.48
CA ASN A 516 -0.03 -23.35 31.38
C ASN A 516 -0.94 -22.43 30.57
N GLU A 517 -2.23 -22.74 30.53
CA GLU A 517 -3.25 -21.95 29.86
C GLU A 517 -3.96 -21.06 30.89
N PHE A 518 -4.15 -19.78 30.57
CA PHE A 518 -4.84 -18.79 31.40
C PHE A 518 -6.01 -18.16 30.66
N LEU A 519 -7.14 -18.05 31.33
CA LEU A 519 -8.37 -17.44 30.83
C LEU A 519 -8.74 -16.25 31.71
N VAL A 520 -9.09 -15.12 31.08
CA VAL A 520 -9.43 -13.86 31.76
C VAL A 520 -10.83 -13.40 31.33
N LYS A 521 -11.63 -13.00 32.32
CA LYS A 521 -12.98 -12.46 32.17
C LYS A 521 -13.08 -11.11 32.88
N ALA A 522 -13.44 -10.06 32.16
CA ALA A 522 -13.66 -8.74 32.73
C ALA A 522 -15.14 -8.48 32.96
N TYR A 523 -15.47 -7.76 34.04
CA TYR A 523 -16.84 -7.46 34.44
C TYR A 523 -17.00 -5.96 34.68
N SER A 524 -18.01 -5.33 34.08
CA SER A 524 -18.31 -3.91 34.32
C SER A 524 -19.43 -3.70 35.36
N ASN A 525 -19.59 -2.45 35.79
CA ASN A 525 -20.65 -2.05 36.72
C ASN A 525 -22.06 -2.01 36.09
N LEU A 526 -22.20 -2.30 34.79
CA LEU A 526 -23.49 -2.53 34.13
C LEU A 526 -24.09 -3.88 34.55
N LYS A 527 -25.32 -3.88 35.06
CA LYS A 527 -25.93 -5.07 35.70
C LYS A 527 -27.39 -5.26 35.35
N ARG A 528 -27.87 -6.50 35.48
CA ARG A 528 -29.27 -6.89 35.35
C ARG A 528 -29.70 -7.79 36.52
N GLY A 529 -30.66 -7.30 37.31
CA GLY A 529 -30.99 -7.90 38.61
C GLY A 529 -29.80 -7.96 39.58
N GLU A 530 -29.81 -8.93 40.50
CA GLU A 530 -28.69 -9.20 41.44
C GLU A 530 -27.70 -10.26 40.90
N THR A 531 -27.96 -10.87 39.74
CA THR A 531 -27.29 -12.11 39.30
C THR A 531 -26.63 -12.05 37.93
N GLN A 532 -26.95 -11.07 37.09
CA GLN A 532 -26.33 -10.91 35.78
C GLN A 532 -25.52 -9.61 35.75
N VAL A 533 -24.29 -9.70 35.28
CA VAL A 533 -23.31 -8.61 35.17
C VAL A 533 -22.80 -8.60 33.74
N ALA A 534 -22.45 -7.44 33.22
CA ALA A 534 -21.80 -7.31 31.92
C ALA A 534 -20.40 -7.96 31.96
N GLU A 535 -20.28 -9.17 31.40
CA GLU A 535 -19.07 -9.97 31.29
C GLU A 535 -18.50 -9.86 29.87
N SER A 536 -17.17 -9.78 29.74
CA SER A 536 -16.49 -9.81 28.44
C SER A 536 -16.63 -11.20 27.77
N GLU A 537 -16.33 -11.29 26.48
CA GLU A 537 -15.93 -12.59 25.93
C GLU A 537 -14.64 -13.06 26.66
N PRO A 538 -14.44 -14.37 26.89
CA PRO A 538 -13.29 -14.88 27.62
C PRO A 538 -12.02 -14.81 26.76
N SER A 539 -11.01 -14.09 27.22
CA SER A 539 -9.72 -13.97 26.53
C SER A 539 -8.71 -14.97 27.10
N VAL A 540 -7.92 -15.63 26.24
CA VAL A 540 -7.08 -16.78 26.62
C VAL A 540 -5.65 -16.60 26.10
N THR A 541 -4.66 -16.95 26.92
CA THR A 541 -3.24 -17.03 26.55
C THR A 541 -2.59 -18.31 27.09
N GLU A 542 -1.62 -18.87 26.37
CA GLU A 542 -0.86 -20.06 26.76
C GLU A 542 0.61 -19.72 26.99
N ILE A 543 1.21 -20.30 28.03
CA ILE A 543 2.59 -20.02 28.47
C ILE A 543 3.29 -21.33 28.86
N LEU A 544 4.36 -21.68 28.14
CA LEU A 544 5.15 -22.90 28.39
C LEU A 544 6.23 -22.66 29.45
N ARG A 545 6.11 -23.27 30.63
CA ARG A 545 7.20 -23.27 31.62
C ARG A 545 8.13 -24.47 31.40
N VAL A 546 9.39 -24.17 31.11
CA VAL A 546 10.44 -25.18 30.88
C VAL A 546 11.22 -25.44 32.19
N GLU A 547 11.39 -26.70 32.59
CA GLU A 547 12.16 -27.05 33.81
C GLU A 547 13.66 -27.29 33.58
N ASP A 548 14.05 -27.69 32.37
CA ASP A 548 15.43 -27.93 31.94
C ASP A 548 15.77 -27.02 30.73
N ASN A 549 17.04 -27.00 30.30
CA ASN A 549 17.34 -26.50 28.95
C ASN A 549 16.73 -27.44 27.90
N ILE A 550 16.25 -26.88 26.78
CA ILE A 550 15.63 -27.64 25.67
C ILE A 550 16.71 -28.38 24.87
N ASP A 551 17.22 -29.46 25.44
CA ASP A 551 18.16 -30.38 24.82
C ASP A 551 17.42 -31.49 24.06
N VAL A 552 17.16 -31.28 22.76
CA VAL A 552 17.32 -32.26 21.63
C VAL A 552 16.44 -31.88 20.43
N PHE A 553 17.07 -31.80 19.26
CA PHE A 553 16.46 -32.08 17.95
C PHE A 553 17.49 -32.87 17.10
N PRO A 554 17.09 -33.73 16.14
CA PRO A 554 18.05 -34.57 15.41
C PRO A 554 19.10 -33.80 14.59
N SER A 555 20.24 -34.43 14.32
CA SER A 555 21.50 -33.73 14.04
C SER A 555 22.10 -34.06 12.65
N HIS A 556 21.92 -33.18 11.65
CA HIS A 556 22.54 -33.34 10.32
C HIS A 556 23.23 -32.06 9.77
N MET A 557 22.62 -30.88 9.96
CA MET A 557 23.12 -29.59 9.44
C MET A 557 23.86 -28.77 10.51
N THR A 558 24.50 -27.67 10.09
CA THR A 558 25.51 -26.94 10.91
C THR A 558 25.15 -25.52 11.35
N THR A 559 23.98 -24.97 10.96
CA THR A 559 23.54 -23.61 11.34
C THR A 559 22.02 -23.52 11.47
N SER A 560 21.50 -22.75 12.43
CA SER A 560 20.07 -22.48 12.66
C SER A 560 19.53 -21.36 11.77
N VAL A 561 18.23 -21.38 11.42
CA VAL A 561 17.53 -20.22 10.82
C VAL A 561 17.72 -18.96 11.68
N LEU A 562 17.57 -19.09 13.01
CA LEU A 562 17.81 -17.98 13.96
C LEU A 562 19.28 -17.51 14.04
N GLU A 563 20.26 -18.25 13.49
CA GLU A 563 21.65 -17.77 13.37
C GLU A 563 21.89 -16.91 12.13
N HIS A 564 20.96 -16.89 11.17
CA HIS A 564 21.05 -16.11 9.93
C HIS A 564 20.24 -14.81 9.96
N ILE A 565 19.46 -14.56 11.02
CA ILE A 565 18.60 -13.38 11.09
C ILE A 565 19.43 -12.09 11.06
N ALA A 566 19.05 -11.20 10.15
CA ALA A 566 19.69 -9.93 9.91
C ALA A 566 19.23 -8.86 10.89
N ASP A 567 17.92 -8.80 11.02
CA ASP A 567 17.10 -7.72 11.59
C ASP A 567 15.65 -8.24 11.71
N LEU A 568 14.82 -7.55 12.50
CA LEU A 568 13.41 -7.91 12.73
C LEU A 568 12.52 -6.67 12.97
N THR A 569 11.20 -6.87 12.92
CA THR A 569 10.16 -5.83 13.11
C THR A 569 8.82 -6.46 13.50
N TRP A 570 7.87 -5.68 13.98
CA TRP A 570 6.53 -6.10 14.36
C TRP A 570 5.45 -5.17 13.80
N ASP A 571 4.44 -5.76 13.17
CA ASP A 571 3.19 -5.08 12.82
C ASP A 571 2.16 -5.22 13.96
N PRO A 572 1.72 -4.11 14.60
CA PRO A 572 0.67 -4.14 15.62
C PRO A 572 -0.70 -4.59 15.09
N ARG A 573 -1.04 -4.30 13.83
CA ARG A 573 -2.38 -4.51 13.26
C ARG A 573 -2.71 -6.01 13.18
N ASP A 574 -1.73 -6.77 12.72
CA ASP A 574 -1.81 -8.23 12.55
C ASP A 574 -1.18 -9.00 13.73
N ASN A 575 -0.51 -8.29 14.63
CA ASN A 575 0.35 -8.84 15.68
C ASN A 575 1.37 -9.86 15.11
N ALA A 576 2.11 -9.44 14.08
CA ALA A 576 2.99 -10.29 13.29
C ALA A 576 4.44 -9.79 13.32
N LEU A 577 5.38 -10.68 13.65
CA LEU A 577 6.82 -10.43 13.70
C LEU A 577 7.46 -10.83 12.37
N PHE A 578 8.05 -9.88 11.64
CA PHE A 578 8.80 -10.18 10.41
C PHE A 578 10.31 -10.30 10.70
N LEU A 579 10.96 -11.27 10.07
CA LEU A 579 12.37 -11.60 10.25
C LEU A 579 13.08 -11.66 8.88
N LEU A 580 14.13 -10.85 8.67
CA LEU A 580 15.00 -11.03 7.49
C LEU A 580 16.01 -12.15 7.78
N ASP A 581 15.97 -13.23 7.01
CA ASP A 581 16.94 -14.31 7.00
C ASP A 581 18.00 -14.08 5.90
N ARG A 582 19.28 -14.01 6.29
CA ARG A 582 20.43 -13.82 5.37
C ARG A 582 20.88 -15.10 4.67
N SER A 583 20.29 -16.25 4.97
CA SER A 583 20.60 -17.47 4.25
C SER A 583 20.18 -17.34 2.78
N SER A 584 21.08 -17.75 1.88
CA SER A 584 20.72 -17.92 0.48
C SER A 584 19.92 -19.22 0.36
N ASN A 585 18.70 -19.18 -0.18
CA ASN A 585 17.99 -20.42 -0.54
C ASN A 585 18.87 -21.18 -1.55
N ASN A 586 19.50 -22.26 -1.09
CA ASN A 586 20.54 -22.97 -1.80
C ASN A 586 19.93 -24.25 -2.38
N ASP A 587 19.10 -24.04 -3.40
CA ASP A 587 18.44 -25.12 -4.12
C ASP A 587 19.47 -25.97 -4.89
N ASP A 588 19.88 -27.07 -4.25
CA ASP A 588 20.83 -28.05 -4.80
C ASP A 588 20.30 -28.73 -6.09
N ILE A 589 19.01 -28.59 -6.42
CA ILE A 589 18.42 -29.11 -7.68
C ILE A 589 18.79 -28.21 -8.87
N THR A 590 18.82 -26.87 -8.69
CA THR A 590 19.17 -25.93 -9.76
C THR A 590 20.58 -25.34 -9.67
N GLY A 591 21.21 -25.37 -8.49
CA GLY A 591 22.57 -24.85 -8.27
C GLY A 591 22.69 -23.33 -8.31
N ASN A 592 21.59 -22.61 -8.07
CA ASN A 592 21.52 -21.16 -8.02
C ASN A 592 21.19 -20.67 -6.60
N GLN A 593 21.60 -19.44 -6.27
CA GLN A 593 21.37 -18.85 -4.94
C GLN A 593 20.31 -17.74 -5.03
N ALA A 594 19.25 -17.85 -4.22
CA ALA A 594 18.37 -16.72 -3.94
C ALA A 594 19.06 -15.74 -2.96
N PRO A 595 18.79 -14.42 -3.01
CA PRO A 595 19.59 -13.41 -2.31
C PRO A 595 19.15 -13.08 -0.87
N GLY A 596 18.07 -13.71 -0.37
CA GLY A 596 17.54 -13.56 0.99
C GLY A 596 16.08 -14.03 1.11
N ILE A 597 15.62 -14.20 2.34
CA ILE A 597 14.25 -14.65 2.69
C ILE A 597 13.67 -13.72 3.76
N ILE A 598 12.37 -13.44 3.69
CA ILE A 598 11.62 -12.79 4.78
C ILE A 598 10.65 -13.82 5.36
N TRP A 599 10.62 -13.96 6.69
CA TRP A 599 9.63 -14.78 7.39
C TRP A 599 8.60 -13.87 8.07
N ARG A 600 7.29 -14.15 7.94
CA ARG A 600 6.23 -13.57 8.76
C ARG A 600 5.84 -14.59 9.83
N TYR A 601 5.99 -14.23 11.11
CA TYR A 601 5.67 -15.07 12.25
C TYR A 601 4.50 -14.43 13.04
N PRO A 602 3.27 -14.96 12.95
CA PRO A 602 2.14 -14.42 13.70
C PRO A 602 2.29 -14.71 15.20
N LEU A 603 2.38 -13.67 16.03
CA LEU A 603 2.57 -13.79 17.48
C LEU A 603 1.31 -14.30 18.21
N SER A 604 0.19 -14.46 17.50
CA SER A 604 -0.95 -15.26 17.95
C SER A 604 -0.61 -16.76 18.13
N GLY A 605 0.43 -17.25 17.43
CA GLY A 605 0.91 -18.63 17.41
C GLY A 605 -0.09 -19.68 16.88
N LYS A 606 -1.27 -19.25 16.41
CA LYS A 606 -2.33 -20.14 15.88
C LYS A 606 -2.06 -20.58 14.45
N ASP A 607 -1.45 -19.70 13.67
CA ASP A 607 -1.14 -19.89 12.26
C ASP A 607 0.34 -20.21 12.06
N LYS A 608 0.65 -20.85 10.92
CA LYS A 608 2.04 -21.20 10.59
C LYS A 608 2.83 -19.95 10.18
N PRO A 609 4.14 -19.90 10.43
CA PRO A 609 5.01 -18.90 9.82
C PRO A 609 4.93 -18.99 8.29
N VAL A 610 4.84 -17.83 7.63
CA VAL A 610 4.83 -17.72 6.17
C VAL A 610 6.24 -17.32 5.71
N CYS A 611 6.73 -17.97 4.66
CA CYS A 611 8.07 -17.77 4.13
C CYS A 611 8.03 -17.09 2.75
N LEU A 612 8.74 -15.99 2.60
CA LEU A 612 8.75 -15.17 1.39
C LEU A 612 10.15 -15.12 0.76
N THR A 613 10.30 -15.74 -0.41
CA THR A 613 11.57 -15.74 -1.16
C THR A 613 11.70 -14.47 -2.01
N LEU A 614 12.80 -13.73 -1.87
CA LEU A 614 13.04 -12.53 -2.67
C LEU A 614 13.29 -12.88 -4.16
N PRO A 615 12.73 -12.11 -5.12
CA PRO A 615 12.65 -12.52 -6.52
C PRO A 615 14.01 -12.57 -7.26
N TRP A 616 14.12 -13.51 -8.20
CA TRP A 616 15.39 -13.92 -8.82
C TRP A 616 16.15 -12.84 -9.62
N SER A 617 15.55 -11.70 -10.00
CA SER A 617 16.26 -10.66 -10.80
C SER A 617 17.21 -9.77 -9.98
N TRP A 618 17.72 -10.30 -8.86
CA TRP A 618 18.56 -9.65 -7.86
C TRP A 618 19.94 -10.35 -7.71
N GLN A 619 20.27 -11.26 -8.63
CA GLN A 619 21.41 -12.21 -8.57
C GLN A 619 22.81 -11.62 -8.29
N ASP A 620 23.08 -10.37 -8.64
CA ASP A 620 24.39 -9.71 -8.39
C ASP A 620 24.46 -8.93 -7.06
N ALA A 621 23.36 -8.83 -6.31
CA ALA A 621 23.09 -7.67 -5.46
C ALA A 621 22.82 -8.00 -3.98
N GLY A 622 23.41 -9.09 -3.46
CA GLY A 622 23.18 -9.68 -2.13
C GLY A 622 22.77 -8.71 -1.02
N VAL A 623 21.64 -9.02 -0.37
CA VAL A 623 20.90 -8.10 0.50
C VAL A 623 21.73 -7.71 1.73
N ASN A 624 21.90 -6.41 1.94
CA ASN A 624 22.67 -5.83 3.02
C ASN A 624 21.92 -4.60 3.55
N GLY A 625 20.85 -4.84 4.30
CA GLY A 625 19.94 -3.81 4.78
C GLY A 625 18.49 -4.10 4.38
N ILE A 626 17.79 -4.79 5.27
CA ILE A 626 16.40 -4.47 5.61
C ILE A 626 16.47 -4.04 7.06
N GLN A 627 15.91 -2.89 7.38
CA GLN A 627 15.36 -2.60 8.69
C GLN A 627 13.99 -2.01 8.41
N PHE A 628 12.93 -2.71 8.83
CA PHE A 628 11.66 -2.05 9.02
C PHE A 628 11.73 -1.49 10.45
N ASN A 629 11.50 -0.18 10.61
CA ASN A 629 11.27 0.45 11.91
C ASN A 629 9.97 1.25 11.75
N HIS A 630 8.85 0.62 12.04
CA HIS A 630 7.51 1.19 11.99
C HIS A 630 7.31 2.17 13.16
N ALA A 631 7.87 3.37 13.01
CA ALA A 631 7.45 4.55 13.78
C ALA A 631 5.93 4.83 13.60
N ILE A 632 5.38 4.41 12.45
CA ILE A 632 3.95 4.33 12.13
C ILE A 632 3.74 3.01 11.34
N PRO A 633 2.74 2.16 11.66
CA PRO A 633 2.51 0.88 10.97
C PRO A 633 2.33 1.02 9.45
N GLU A 634 1.56 2.01 9.01
CA GLU A 634 1.20 2.28 7.61
C GLU A 634 2.37 2.73 6.71
N ILE A 635 3.62 2.66 7.19
CA ILE A 635 4.84 3.02 6.45
C ILE A 635 5.43 1.85 5.64
N GLY A 636 5.13 0.59 5.98
CA GLY A 636 5.60 -0.61 5.25
C GLY A 636 7.12 -0.88 5.27
N GLY A 637 7.54 -1.88 4.50
CA GLY A 637 8.90 -2.45 4.53
C GLY A 637 9.83 -2.03 3.39
N VAL A 638 11.14 -1.90 3.69
CA VAL A 638 12.16 -1.46 2.72
C VAL A 638 13.34 -2.43 2.62
N VAL A 639 13.69 -2.80 1.38
CA VAL A 639 14.81 -3.70 1.04
C VAL A 639 15.82 -3.01 0.14
N VAL A 640 17.11 -2.98 0.53
CA VAL A 640 18.18 -2.40 -0.31
C VAL A 640 19.22 -3.46 -0.71
N SER A 641 19.52 -3.45 -2.02
CA SER A 641 20.44 -4.36 -2.68
C SER A 641 21.83 -3.74 -2.90
N SER A 642 22.90 -4.54 -2.82
CA SER A 642 24.29 -4.03 -2.81
C SER A 642 24.83 -3.56 -4.15
N SER A 643 24.06 -3.68 -5.25
CA SER A 643 24.50 -3.36 -6.62
C SER A 643 23.35 -2.96 -7.55
N PRO A 644 23.34 -1.74 -8.13
CA PRO A 644 23.93 -0.50 -7.66
C PRO A 644 22.91 0.30 -6.82
N GLY A 645 22.52 -0.25 -5.67
CA GLY A 645 21.61 0.43 -4.74
C GLY A 645 20.15 0.40 -5.15
N ASN A 646 19.65 -0.65 -5.81
CA ASN A 646 18.20 -0.79 -6.00
C ASN A 646 17.54 -0.93 -4.62
N LEU A 647 16.60 -0.03 -4.33
CA LEU A 647 15.73 -0.03 -3.17
C LEU A 647 14.34 -0.48 -3.63
N ALA A 648 13.79 -1.50 -2.99
CA ALA A 648 12.40 -1.92 -3.15
C ALA A 648 11.60 -1.58 -1.89
N TYR A 649 10.36 -1.16 -2.09
CA TYR A 649 9.36 -0.95 -1.07
C TYR A 649 8.29 -2.05 -1.21
N TYR A 650 7.80 -2.56 -0.09
CA TYR A 650 6.65 -3.46 0.00
C TYR A 650 5.68 -2.83 0.99
N SER A 651 4.42 -2.63 0.57
CA SER A 651 3.35 -2.30 1.51
C SER A 651 3.00 -3.53 2.35
N ASP A 652 2.30 -3.32 3.46
CA ASP A 652 1.89 -4.43 4.33
C ASP A 652 0.95 -5.40 3.58
N ASP A 653 0.07 -4.87 2.72
CA ASP A 653 -0.76 -5.65 1.77
C ASP A 653 0.08 -6.54 0.82
N ASP A 654 1.31 -6.12 0.45
CA ASP A 654 2.22 -6.92 -0.39
C ASP A 654 2.94 -8.03 0.39
N LEU A 655 2.99 -7.93 1.73
CA LEU A 655 3.63 -8.92 2.61
C LEU A 655 2.68 -10.08 3.00
N ASP A 656 1.38 -9.90 2.73
CA ASP A 656 0.30 -10.84 3.08
C ASP A 656 -0.21 -11.71 1.91
N GLY A 657 0.38 -11.56 0.71
CA GLY A 657 -0.04 -12.25 -0.50
C GLY A 657 1.06 -13.03 -1.23
N ASP A 658 0.65 -13.85 -2.20
CA ASP A 658 1.55 -14.47 -3.18
C ASP A 658 2.26 -13.37 -3.99
N VAL A 659 3.55 -13.15 -3.75
CA VAL A 659 4.32 -12.06 -4.38
C VAL A 659 4.53 -12.31 -5.88
N SER A 660 3.61 -11.77 -6.66
CA SER A 660 3.53 -11.85 -8.11
C SER A 660 3.86 -10.53 -8.84
N TYR A 661 3.97 -9.40 -8.11
CA TYR A 661 4.17 -8.06 -8.69
C TYR A 661 5.47 -7.36 -8.28
N SER A 662 6.58 -7.70 -8.92
CA SER A 662 7.81 -6.89 -8.81
C SER A 662 7.67 -5.57 -9.59
N ASN A 663 7.27 -4.48 -8.93
CA ASN A 663 7.22 -3.14 -9.54
C ASN A 663 8.65 -2.62 -9.81
N LYS A 664 9.16 -2.83 -11.04
CA LYS A 664 10.56 -2.55 -11.43
C LYS A 664 10.84 -1.06 -11.68
N GLY A 665 10.74 -0.24 -10.64
CA GLY A 665 11.38 1.07 -10.58
C GLY A 665 12.90 0.92 -10.47
N GLN A 666 13.63 1.11 -11.57
CA GLN A 666 15.10 1.11 -11.53
C GLN A 666 15.66 2.41 -10.95
N PHE A 667 15.72 2.49 -9.62
CA PHE A 667 16.28 3.63 -8.91
C PHE A 667 17.80 3.51 -8.79
N GLN A 668 18.52 4.25 -9.64
CA GLN A 668 19.97 4.38 -9.55
C GLN A 668 20.35 5.52 -8.62
N THR A 669 20.96 5.20 -7.47
CA THR A 669 21.88 6.16 -6.84
C THR A 669 23.03 6.43 -7.81
N ASN A 670 23.47 7.69 -7.93
CA ASN A 670 24.61 8.05 -8.80
C ASN A 670 25.85 7.17 -8.49
N TRP A 671 26.72 6.95 -9.48
CA TRP A 671 27.85 6.00 -9.37
C TRP A 671 28.87 6.28 -8.24
N GLU A 672 28.89 7.53 -7.76
CA GLU A 672 29.63 8.07 -6.60
C GLU A 672 28.92 7.85 -5.24
N GLY A 673 27.73 7.25 -5.24
CA GLY A 673 26.90 7.02 -4.07
C GLY A 673 27.46 5.98 -3.09
N THR A 674 26.84 5.95 -1.91
CA THR A 674 27.08 5.01 -0.82
C THR A 674 26.87 3.56 -1.25
N LYS A 675 27.66 2.65 -0.68
CA LYS A 675 27.72 1.22 -1.07
C LYS A 675 27.65 0.41 0.22
N GLN A 676 27.10 -0.80 0.16
CA GLN A 676 26.84 -1.63 1.35
C GLN A 676 26.01 -0.89 2.42
N PRO A 677 24.67 -0.83 2.26
CA PRO A 677 23.80 -0.26 3.27
C PRO A 677 23.87 -1.00 4.62
N GLY A 678 23.22 -0.42 5.62
CA GLY A 678 23.00 -1.02 6.92
C GLY A 678 21.59 -0.77 7.42
N HIS A 679 21.52 -0.27 8.64
CA HIS A 679 20.30 0.00 9.39
C HIS A 679 19.63 1.29 8.90
N MET A 680 18.30 1.37 9.07
CA MET A 680 17.43 2.40 8.49
C MET A 680 16.33 2.82 9.49
N ALA A 681 15.95 4.10 9.46
CA ALA A 681 14.87 4.64 10.29
C ALA A 681 14.09 5.73 9.56
N TYR A 682 12.80 5.87 9.87
CA TYR A 682 11.88 6.82 9.26
C TYR A 682 11.46 7.91 10.23
N THR A 683 11.43 9.17 9.77
CA THR A 683 10.72 10.25 10.47
C THR A 683 9.24 9.88 10.67
N ALA A 684 8.64 10.27 11.80
CA ALA A 684 7.26 9.96 12.19
C ALA A 684 6.16 10.64 11.34
N ASN A 685 6.50 11.12 10.15
CA ASN A 685 5.57 11.59 9.12
C ASN A 685 5.79 10.89 7.76
N GLY A 686 6.69 9.90 7.68
CA GLY A 686 7.01 9.15 6.46
C GLY A 686 7.76 9.91 5.35
N GLN A 687 8.18 11.17 5.56
CA GLN A 687 8.73 12.05 4.50
C GLN A 687 10.26 12.07 4.39
N THR A 688 10.98 11.52 5.36
CA THR A 688 12.45 11.35 5.29
C THR A 688 12.85 10.03 5.92
N PHE A 689 13.68 9.28 5.20
CA PHE A 689 14.34 8.10 5.72
C PHE A 689 15.83 8.40 5.96
N PHE A 690 16.43 7.69 6.91
CA PHE A 690 17.85 7.70 7.22
C PHE A 690 18.44 6.30 7.09
N MET A 691 19.71 6.19 6.72
CA MET A 691 20.38 4.92 6.43
C MET A 691 21.88 4.97 6.72
N SER A 692 22.46 3.93 7.31
CA SER A 692 23.92 3.78 7.44
C SER A 692 24.59 3.19 6.18
N SER A 693 25.85 3.58 5.92
CA SER A 693 26.64 3.13 4.77
C SER A 693 28.01 2.63 5.20
N LYS A 694 28.33 1.38 4.86
CA LYS A 694 29.58 0.69 5.22
C LYS A 694 30.66 0.92 4.17
N SER A 695 31.93 0.91 4.58
CA SER A 695 33.03 1.07 3.60
C SER A 695 33.22 -0.20 2.76
N ASN A 696 33.61 -0.01 1.50
CA ASN A 696 33.95 -1.12 0.61
C ASN A 696 35.23 -1.87 1.07
N PHE A 697 35.55 -3.00 0.42
CA PHE A 697 36.75 -3.81 0.69
C PHE A 697 38.09 -3.04 0.66
N ASN A 698 38.15 -1.83 0.10
CA ASN A 698 39.34 -0.97 0.04
C ASN A 698 39.38 0.16 1.10
N GLN A 699 38.45 0.17 2.07
CA GLN A 699 38.51 1.06 3.25
C GLN A 699 38.53 2.56 2.90
N GLN A 700 37.72 2.93 1.91
CA GLN A 700 37.52 4.30 1.44
C GLN A 700 36.53 5.04 2.35
N LYS A 701 36.99 6.12 2.97
CA LYS A 701 36.26 6.85 4.04
C LYS A 701 35.25 7.83 3.49
N GLU A 702 35.42 8.22 2.22
CA GLU A 702 34.47 9.01 1.45
C GLU A 702 33.09 8.32 1.26
N TYR A 703 32.95 7.03 1.62
CA TYR A 703 31.68 6.29 1.61
C TYR A 703 31.18 5.85 3.02
N GLN A 704 31.84 6.26 4.11
CA GLN A 704 31.38 6.02 5.50
C GLN A 704 30.49 7.19 5.93
N ALA A 705 29.18 6.95 6.03
CA ALA A 705 28.19 8.02 6.13
C ALA A 705 26.84 7.54 6.68
N ILE A 706 26.13 8.46 7.31
CA ILE A 706 24.66 8.43 7.38
C ILE A 706 24.13 9.21 6.17
N VAL A 707 23.19 8.61 5.46
CA VAL A 707 22.49 9.18 4.31
C VAL A 707 21.06 9.52 4.71
N GLY A 708 20.54 10.63 4.19
CA GLY A 708 19.11 10.97 4.23
C GLY A 708 18.56 11.13 2.81
N MET A 709 17.35 10.61 2.57
CA MET A 709 16.58 10.91 1.34
C MET A 709 15.17 11.35 1.72
N LYS A 710 14.64 12.32 0.95
CA LYS A 710 13.22 12.67 1.04
C LYS A 710 12.40 11.68 0.21
N THR A 711 11.43 11.08 0.86
CA THR A 711 10.40 10.22 0.26
C THR A 711 9.22 11.07 -0.20
N PRO A 712 8.45 10.64 -1.22
CA PRO A 712 7.08 11.12 -1.36
C PRO A 712 6.26 10.69 -0.14
N LYS A 713 5.10 11.33 0.10
CA LYS A 713 4.11 10.82 1.06
C LYS A 713 3.66 9.43 0.59
N ILE A 714 3.66 8.46 1.51
CA ILE A 714 3.40 7.05 1.19
C ILE A 714 1.94 6.82 0.73
N GLU A 715 1.04 7.74 1.09
CA GLU A 715 -0.34 7.87 0.57
C GLU A 715 -0.45 7.87 -0.98
N ASP A 716 0.60 8.28 -1.72
CA ASP A 716 0.62 8.24 -3.18
C ASP A 716 1.01 6.83 -3.69
N PHE A 717 0.02 5.94 -3.83
CA PHE A 717 0.11 4.51 -4.25
C PHE A 717 0.81 4.17 -5.59
N VAL A 718 1.56 5.09 -6.20
CA VAL A 718 2.46 4.79 -7.32
C VAL A 718 3.81 5.48 -7.08
N PHE A 719 4.79 4.72 -6.57
CA PHE A 719 6.14 5.18 -6.24
C PHE A 719 6.92 5.70 -7.47
N LYS A 720 6.67 6.95 -7.88
CA LYS A 720 7.33 7.64 -9.00
C LYS A 720 8.73 8.18 -8.63
N GLY A 721 9.45 7.37 -7.86
CA GLY A 721 10.83 7.58 -7.45
C GLY A 721 11.01 8.46 -6.22
N PHE A 722 12.14 8.22 -5.55
CA PHE A 722 12.64 9.12 -4.51
C PHE A 722 12.97 10.48 -5.12
N GLY A 723 12.57 11.55 -4.45
CA GLY A 723 12.98 12.90 -4.82
C GLY A 723 14.50 13.05 -4.73
N SER A 724 15.04 14.15 -5.27
CA SER A 724 16.47 14.47 -5.14
C SER A 724 16.87 14.49 -3.65
N GLY A 725 17.58 13.44 -3.22
CA GLY A 725 17.82 13.16 -1.81
C GLY A 725 18.65 14.23 -1.09
N ILE A 726 18.59 14.21 0.24
CA ILE A 726 19.35 15.11 1.11
C ILE A 726 20.86 14.79 1.00
N GLY A 727 21.20 13.53 0.73
CA GLY A 727 22.55 13.04 0.48
C GLY A 727 23.21 12.54 1.76
N VAL A 728 24.54 12.63 1.84
CA VAL A 728 25.25 12.40 3.10
C VAL A 728 24.83 13.49 4.09
N VAL A 729 24.24 13.09 5.21
CA VAL A 729 23.76 14.00 6.27
C VAL A 729 24.71 14.07 7.45
N ALA A 730 25.45 12.99 7.75
CA ALA A 730 26.53 12.96 8.73
C ALA A 730 27.67 12.04 8.27
N LYS A 731 28.90 12.39 8.64
CA LYS A 731 30.06 11.48 8.57
C LYS A 731 30.36 10.89 9.93
N GLU A 732 30.84 9.65 9.93
CA GLU A 732 31.17 8.90 11.14
C GLU A 732 32.52 9.34 11.79
N THR A 733 33.07 10.50 11.41
CA THR A 733 34.39 10.97 11.86
C THR A 733 34.39 12.48 12.07
N SER A 734 34.79 12.92 13.26
CA SER A 734 34.84 14.32 13.67
C SER A 734 36.14 15.05 13.30
N ALA A 735 37.14 14.36 12.74
CA ALA A 735 38.38 14.97 12.26
C ALA A 735 38.96 14.24 11.04
N ALA A 736 39.55 15.01 10.13
CA ALA A 736 40.25 14.50 8.94
C ALA A 736 41.52 13.68 9.25
N GLU A 737 41.98 13.67 10.52
CA GLU A 737 43.13 12.90 10.99
C GLU A 737 42.71 11.51 11.50
N ASP A 738 41.60 11.40 12.23
CA ASP A 738 40.94 10.12 12.54
C ASP A 738 40.53 9.37 11.26
N ALA A 739 40.09 10.16 10.27
CA ALA A 739 39.96 9.85 8.84
C ALA A 739 41.07 8.94 8.24
N GLN A 740 42.29 8.93 8.78
CA GLN A 740 43.40 8.25 8.13
C GLN A 740 43.53 6.76 8.46
N ASN A 741 43.08 6.28 9.63
CA ASN A 741 43.40 4.91 10.08
C ASN A 741 42.24 4.06 10.62
N LEU A 742 41.04 4.62 10.83
CA LEU A 742 39.93 3.89 11.47
C LEU A 742 38.91 3.38 10.45
N ASN A 743 38.54 2.10 10.56
CA ASN A 743 37.35 1.57 9.91
C ASN A 743 36.13 1.84 10.79
N ASN A 744 35.49 2.99 10.59
CA ASN A 744 34.16 3.20 11.14
C ASN A 744 33.09 2.55 10.25
N ASN A 745 31.99 2.11 10.88
CA ASN A 745 30.75 1.75 10.23
C ASN A 745 29.66 2.00 11.27
N ALA A 746 28.62 2.78 10.95
CA ALA A 746 27.42 2.84 11.75
C ALA A 746 26.71 1.47 11.71
N VAL A 747 26.71 0.80 12.87
CA VAL A 747 26.38 -0.61 13.01
C VAL A 747 24.86 -0.80 13.04
N SER A 748 24.18 0.00 13.85
CA SER A 748 22.72 0.07 13.98
C SER A 748 22.29 1.53 14.25
N LEU A 749 21.08 1.90 13.84
CA LEU A 749 20.49 3.21 14.09
C LEU A 749 18.98 3.12 14.31
N ASP A 750 18.43 4.13 14.94
CA ASP A 750 17.00 4.30 15.22
C ASP A 750 16.68 5.80 15.39
N ILE A 751 15.42 6.15 15.65
CA ILE A 751 14.95 7.54 15.75
C ILE A 751 14.02 7.74 16.97
N LEU A 752 14.30 8.80 17.71
CA LEU A 752 13.37 9.37 18.68
C LEU A 752 12.51 10.42 17.97
N SER A 753 11.19 10.32 18.07
CA SER A 753 10.25 11.33 17.54
C SER A 753 9.29 11.79 18.62
N VAL A 754 9.44 13.04 19.08
CA VAL A 754 8.64 13.63 20.16
C VAL A 754 7.61 14.61 19.59
N PRO A 755 6.31 14.51 19.93
CA PRO A 755 5.30 15.47 19.49
C PRO A 755 5.69 16.91 19.85
N ASN A 756 5.72 17.80 18.86
CA ASN A 756 6.21 19.16 19.04
C ASN A 756 5.16 20.04 19.72
N THR A 757 5.48 20.51 20.93
CA THR A 757 4.55 21.33 21.74
C THR A 757 4.70 22.84 21.52
N ASP A 758 5.58 23.32 20.62
CA ASP A 758 5.66 24.73 20.26
C ASP A 758 4.69 25.05 19.10
N PRO A 759 3.59 25.80 19.35
CA PRO A 759 2.63 26.19 18.30
C PRO A 759 3.18 27.22 17.29
N ALA A 760 4.45 27.63 17.41
CA ALA A 760 5.17 28.41 16.40
C ALA A 760 6.04 27.55 15.45
N SER A 761 6.13 26.23 15.68
CA SER A 761 6.83 25.29 14.80
C SER A 761 5.97 24.87 13.61
N GLU A 762 6.58 24.77 12.42
CA GLU A 762 5.95 24.11 11.25
C GLU A 762 6.18 22.58 11.26
N ALA A 763 7.11 22.08 12.08
CA ALA A 763 7.37 20.65 12.24
C ALA A 763 6.51 20.05 13.36
N GLN A 764 5.72 19.02 13.04
CA GLN A 764 4.83 18.31 13.97
C GLN A 764 5.57 17.54 15.06
N TYR A 765 6.82 17.15 14.82
CA TYR A 765 7.68 16.41 15.75
C TYR A 765 9.02 17.12 15.92
N GLU A 766 9.62 16.99 17.11
CA GLU A 766 11.04 17.22 17.36
C GLU A 766 11.73 15.85 17.36
N GLU A 767 12.63 15.61 16.41
CA GLU A 767 13.15 14.27 16.12
C GLU A 767 14.68 14.21 16.17
N TYR A 768 15.20 13.08 16.66
CA TYR A 768 16.64 12.81 16.82
C TYR A 768 16.98 11.40 16.34
N VAL A 769 17.79 11.29 15.28
CA VAL A 769 18.38 10.03 14.84
C VAL A 769 19.50 9.65 15.82
N LEU A 770 19.41 8.46 16.39
CA LEU A 770 20.40 7.85 17.28
C LEU A 770 21.17 6.78 16.51
N VAL A 771 22.51 6.81 16.60
CA VAL A 771 23.39 5.96 15.78
C VAL A 771 24.45 5.32 16.65
N LEU A 772 24.58 4.00 16.58
CA LEU A 772 25.74 3.27 17.11
C LEU A 772 26.83 3.19 16.05
N ASP A 773 28.01 3.74 16.33
CA ASP A 773 29.15 3.70 15.39
C ASP A 773 30.43 3.15 16.03
N GLY A 774 31.17 2.35 15.26
CA GLY A 774 32.50 1.88 15.64
C GLY A 774 32.64 0.37 15.66
N LYS A 775 33.35 -0.18 14.66
CA LYS A 775 33.84 -1.56 14.64
C LYS A 775 35.21 -1.66 13.96
N ASP A 776 36.20 -0.96 14.53
CA ASP A 776 37.57 -0.95 13.99
C ASP A 776 38.18 -2.36 13.98
N ASN A 777 38.45 -2.87 12.77
CA ASN A 777 39.11 -4.14 12.50
C ASN A 777 40.59 -3.97 12.05
N THR A 778 41.19 -2.77 12.17
CA THR A 778 42.54 -2.50 11.63
C THR A 778 43.69 -2.92 12.54
N THR A 779 43.46 -3.15 13.84
CA THR A 779 44.53 -3.43 14.82
C THR A 779 44.25 -4.64 15.70
N MET A 780 45.31 -5.37 16.11
CA MET A 780 45.26 -6.45 17.13
C MET A 780 45.06 -5.91 18.57
N GLY A 781 44.31 -4.83 18.73
CA GLY A 781 44.25 -4.06 19.98
C GLY A 781 43.08 -3.08 20.10
N ASN A 782 42.12 -3.09 19.18
CA ASN A 782 40.80 -2.55 19.47
C ASN A 782 40.06 -3.53 20.41
N ASN A 783 39.45 -3.01 21.47
CA ASN A 783 38.59 -3.79 22.37
C ASN A 783 37.14 -3.90 21.85
N GLY A 784 36.83 -3.37 20.66
CA GLY A 784 35.47 -3.34 20.12
C GLY A 784 34.59 -2.25 20.73
N LEU A 785 35.17 -1.09 21.08
CA LEU A 785 34.40 0.04 21.61
C LEU A 785 33.52 0.67 20.51
N THR A 786 32.26 0.91 20.84
CA THR A 786 31.24 1.59 20.01
C THR A 786 30.85 2.90 20.70
N ASN A 787 30.56 3.95 19.93
CA ASN A 787 29.99 5.21 20.45
C ASN A 787 28.49 5.28 20.11
N LEU A 788 27.74 6.00 20.93
CA LEU A 788 26.41 6.49 20.57
C LEU A 788 26.56 7.92 20.04
N ARG A 789 25.93 8.23 18.90
CA ARG A 789 25.78 9.59 18.37
C ARG A 789 24.31 9.96 18.30
N LYS A 790 24.05 11.27 18.32
CA LYS A 790 22.74 11.86 18.03
C LYS A 790 22.86 12.88 16.90
N MET A 791 21.81 12.98 16.08
CA MET A 791 21.67 13.96 15.01
C MET A 791 20.21 14.47 15.00
N PRO A 792 19.94 15.77 15.24
CA PRO A 792 18.59 16.32 15.08
C PRO A 792 18.14 16.22 13.62
N VAL A 793 16.86 15.94 13.39
CA VAL A 793 16.26 16.00 12.06
C VAL A 793 16.16 17.47 11.61
N SER A 794 16.50 17.71 10.34
CA SER A 794 16.62 19.04 9.75
C SER A 794 16.33 18.98 8.25
N GLU A 795 15.87 20.10 7.67
CA GLU A 795 15.75 20.24 6.21
C GLU A 795 17.09 20.19 5.48
N SER A 796 18.18 20.53 6.17
CA SER A 796 19.54 20.61 5.61
C SER A 796 20.62 20.30 6.64
N TYR A 797 21.74 19.74 6.17
CA TYR A 797 22.81 19.23 7.03
C TYR A 797 24.19 19.71 6.58
N SER A 798 25.12 19.75 7.52
CA SER A 798 26.55 19.92 7.31
C SER A 798 27.24 18.65 7.83
N PRO A 799 27.72 17.73 6.96
CA PRO A 799 28.13 16.38 7.37
C PRO A 799 29.22 16.28 8.44
N GLU A 800 30.05 17.33 8.56
CA GLU A 800 31.14 17.43 9.54
C GLU A 800 30.66 17.90 10.93
N THR A 801 29.43 18.42 11.04
CA THR A 801 28.93 19.16 12.23
C THR A 801 27.46 18.93 12.56
N SER A 802 26.78 18.01 11.86
CA SER A 802 25.35 17.69 12.02
C SER A 802 25.04 16.84 13.26
N HIS A 803 26.06 16.22 13.86
CA HIS A 803 25.91 15.24 14.91
C HIS A 803 26.81 15.58 16.11
N SER A 804 26.50 15.03 17.29
CA SER A 804 27.42 14.97 18.43
C SER A 804 27.52 13.55 18.99
N ILE A 805 28.60 13.29 19.74
CA ILE A 805 28.81 12.02 20.45
C ILE A 805 28.13 12.13 21.81
N VAL A 806 27.31 11.15 22.16
CA VAL A 806 26.68 11.01 23.46
C VAL A 806 27.65 10.30 24.41
N ASN A 807 27.96 10.95 25.52
CA ASN A 807 28.75 10.37 26.61
C ASN A 807 27.78 9.67 27.57
N LEU A 808 27.92 8.37 27.76
CA LEU A 808 27.09 7.63 28.70
C LEU A 808 27.74 7.59 30.08
N VAL A 809 26.94 7.82 31.13
CA VAL A 809 27.34 7.67 32.53
C VAL A 809 26.33 6.80 33.26
N ASP A 810 26.74 6.10 34.32
CA ASP A 810 25.81 5.35 35.17
C ASP A 810 25.06 6.25 36.16
N GLU A 811 24.19 5.65 36.98
CA GLU A 811 23.45 6.34 38.04
C GLU A 811 24.34 7.01 39.12
N PHE A 812 25.64 6.68 39.17
CA PHE A 812 26.63 7.26 40.07
C PHE A 812 27.50 8.33 39.39
N GLY A 813 27.40 8.48 38.07
CA GLY A 813 28.19 9.40 37.25
C GLY A 813 29.52 8.84 36.74
N ASP A 814 29.78 7.54 36.89
CA ASP A 814 30.95 6.86 36.31
C ASP A 814 30.71 6.53 34.83
N ALA A 815 31.77 6.62 34.00
CA ALA A 815 31.63 6.58 32.54
C ALA A 815 31.34 5.17 31.99
N VAL A 816 30.15 4.99 31.41
CA VAL A 816 29.70 3.77 30.72
C VAL A 816 30.33 3.68 29.33
N LYS A 817 30.59 2.46 28.86
CA LYS A 817 31.24 2.17 27.58
C LYS A 817 30.56 0.99 26.92
N LEU A 818 30.15 1.18 25.67
CA LEU A 818 29.47 0.18 24.87
C LEU A 818 30.51 -0.69 24.15
N TYR A 819 30.52 -1.99 24.41
CA TYR A 819 31.44 -2.92 23.77
C TYR A 819 30.70 -3.89 22.83
N GLN A 820 31.09 -3.86 21.55
CA GLN A 820 30.51 -4.67 20.46
C GLN A 820 29.00 -4.45 20.33
N ALA A 821 28.55 -3.21 20.52
CA ALA A 821 27.14 -2.86 20.46
C ALA A 821 26.64 -2.87 19.02
N ASP A 822 25.96 -3.95 18.66
CA ASP A 822 25.47 -4.19 17.30
C ASP A 822 24.00 -3.75 17.11
N ALA A 823 23.27 -3.37 18.17
CA ALA A 823 21.83 -3.06 18.12
C ALA A 823 21.41 -1.93 19.08
N ILE A 824 20.47 -1.08 18.63
CA ILE A 824 19.75 -0.05 19.40
C ILE A 824 18.25 -0.10 19.07
N ALA A 825 17.39 0.18 20.05
CA ALA A 825 15.94 0.39 19.87
C ALA A 825 15.47 1.62 20.69
N VAL A 826 14.43 2.32 20.26
CA VAL A 826 13.94 3.56 20.89
C VAL A 826 12.44 3.50 21.17
N SER A 827 12.06 3.59 22.46
CA SER A 827 10.69 3.93 22.83
C SER A 827 10.54 5.45 22.85
N SER A 828 9.89 6.01 21.82
CA SER A 828 9.67 7.45 21.71
C SER A 828 8.69 8.00 22.76
N GLU A 829 7.68 7.21 23.11
CA GLU A 829 6.68 7.45 24.15
C GLU A 829 7.34 7.54 25.55
N ARG A 830 8.05 6.48 25.97
CA ARG A 830 8.79 6.44 27.25
C ARG A 830 10.07 7.31 27.25
N ARG A 831 10.46 7.85 26.09
CA ARG A 831 11.70 8.61 25.83
C ARG A 831 12.97 7.88 26.31
N LYS A 832 13.08 6.59 25.98
CA LYS A 832 14.24 5.74 26.30
C LYS A 832 14.85 5.13 25.04
N ALA A 833 16.18 5.00 25.02
CA ALA A 833 16.86 4.10 24.09
C ALA A 833 17.39 2.88 24.84
N TYR A 834 17.35 1.72 24.19
CA TYR A 834 17.88 0.46 24.70
C TYR A 834 19.05 0.03 23.82
N VAL A 835 20.20 -0.28 24.43
CA VAL A 835 21.44 -0.61 23.70
C VAL A 835 22.07 -1.88 24.29
N ALA A 836 22.34 -2.86 23.41
CA ALA A 836 23.00 -4.11 23.79
C ALA A 836 24.53 -3.97 23.80
N ASP A 837 25.20 -4.42 24.85
CA ASP A 837 26.66 -4.62 24.93
C ASP A 837 26.96 -6.12 24.82
N ASN A 838 27.34 -6.55 23.63
CA ASN A 838 27.56 -7.95 23.33
C ASN A 838 28.87 -8.51 23.92
N GLN A 839 29.80 -7.67 24.39
CA GLN A 839 30.99 -8.19 25.07
C GLN A 839 30.70 -8.54 26.54
N ASN A 840 29.94 -7.69 27.23
CA ASN A 840 29.63 -7.81 28.65
C ASN A 840 28.28 -8.51 28.92
N LYS A 841 27.49 -8.76 27.86
CA LYS A 841 26.15 -9.39 27.87
C LYS A 841 25.11 -8.57 28.63
N LEU A 842 25.14 -7.26 28.43
CA LEU A 842 24.27 -6.29 29.11
C LEU A 842 23.31 -5.65 28.12
N ILE A 843 22.14 -5.22 28.59
CA ILE A 843 21.31 -4.22 27.91
C ILE A 843 21.21 -2.99 28.80
N TYR A 844 21.51 -1.83 28.23
CA TYR A 844 21.42 -0.54 28.88
C TYR A 844 20.15 0.20 28.44
N GLU A 845 19.33 0.63 29.40
CA GLU A 845 18.31 1.68 29.23
C GLU A 845 18.99 3.05 29.34
N ILE A 846 18.73 3.94 28.41
CA ILE A 846 19.35 5.28 28.32
C ILE A 846 18.24 6.32 28.34
N ASP A 847 18.35 7.32 29.23
CA ASP A 847 17.37 8.40 29.34
C ASP A 847 17.56 9.44 28.23
N LEU A 848 16.54 9.63 27.37
CA LEU A 848 16.57 10.61 26.28
C LEU A 848 15.90 11.94 26.66
N SER A 849 15.42 12.13 27.90
CA SER A 849 14.71 13.34 28.31
C SER A 849 15.51 14.65 28.14
N GLU A 850 16.84 14.58 28.19
CA GLU A 850 17.76 15.73 27.95
C GLU A 850 18.49 15.67 26.59
N ILE A 851 18.03 14.84 25.63
CA ILE A 851 18.72 14.63 24.34
C ILE A 851 18.99 15.93 23.56
N ALA A 852 18.06 16.90 23.62
CA ALA A 852 18.18 18.19 22.95
C ALA A 852 19.22 19.12 23.60
N THR A 853 19.46 18.96 24.91
CA THR A 853 20.20 19.93 25.75
C THR A 853 21.52 19.40 26.30
N SER A 854 21.73 18.08 26.34
CA SER A 854 22.91 17.44 26.92
C SER A 854 23.59 16.45 25.96
N ASP A 855 24.92 16.54 25.86
CA ASP A 855 25.78 15.52 25.23
C ASP A 855 26.23 14.42 26.22
N THR A 856 25.65 14.41 27.43
CA THR A 856 25.86 13.37 28.46
C THR A 856 24.50 12.84 28.93
N LEU A 857 24.27 11.53 28.79
CA LEU A 857 23.02 10.88 29.19
C LEU A 857 23.28 9.77 30.22
N VAL A 858 22.29 9.47 31.05
CA VAL A 858 22.36 8.41 32.07
C VAL A 858 21.96 7.07 31.44
N ALA A 859 22.76 6.04 31.71
CA ALA A 859 22.58 4.67 31.26
C ALA A 859 22.48 3.71 32.46
N LYS A 860 21.45 2.87 32.47
CA LYS A 860 21.10 1.93 33.54
C LYS A 860 21.13 0.51 32.98
N VAL A 861 21.79 -0.42 33.66
CA VAL A 861 21.76 -1.84 33.28
C VAL A 861 20.39 -2.41 33.63
N VAL A 862 19.60 -2.76 32.61
CA VAL A 862 18.25 -3.36 32.76
C VAL A 862 18.24 -4.87 32.51
N ALA A 863 19.19 -5.38 31.72
CA ALA A 863 19.40 -6.82 31.57
C ALA A 863 20.87 -7.22 31.73
N SER A 864 21.15 -8.37 32.36
CA SER A 864 22.52 -8.87 32.58
C SER A 864 22.57 -10.35 33.01
N PRO A 865 23.72 -11.06 32.86
CA PRO A 865 23.86 -12.46 33.29
C PRO A 865 23.93 -12.63 34.83
N ALA A 866 23.85 -11.53 35.58
CA ALA A 866 23.82 -11.52 37.03
C ALA A 866 22.38 -11.43 37.60
N GLN A 867 21.36 -11.22 36.75
CA GLN A 867 19.96 -11.31 37.15
C GLN A 867 19.50 -12.77 37.03
N GLU A 868 19.20 -13.42 38.16
CA GLU A 868 18.78 -14.84 38.20
C GLU A 868 17.45 -15.12 37.47
N ASN A 869 16.72 -14.07 37.09
CA ASN A 869 15.36 -14.11 36.53
C ASN A 869 15.28 -13.91 35.00
N GLN A 870 16.41 -13.75 34.30
CA GLN A 870 16.47 -13.52 32.85
C GLN A 870 17.13 -14.70 32.11
N PRO A 871 16.68 -15.04 30.89
CA PRO A 871 17.45 -15.84 29.94
C PRO A 871 18.88 -15.32 29.76
N PRO A 872 19.89 -16.20 29.65
CA PRO A 872 21.25 -15.74 29.36
C PRO A 872 21.33 -15.11 27.96
N ILE A 873 21.80 -13.86 27.90
CA ILE A 873 21.94 -13.08 26.67
C ILE A 873 23.22 -13.49 25.91
N GLY A 874 23.06 -13.83 24.64
CA GLY A 874 24.10 -14.12 23.66
C GLY A 874 24.55 -12.88 22.89
N ASP A 875 24.69 -12.99 21.56
CA ASP A 875 25.06 -11.89 20.67
C ASP A 875 23.80 -11.29 20.04
N VAL A 876 23.23 -10.27 20.69
CA VAL A 876 22.11 -9.48 20.16
C VAL A 876 22.50 -8.85 18.82
N LYS A 877 21.60 -8.97 17.83
CA LYS A 877 21.79 -8.41 16.47
C LYS A 877 20.74 -7.39 16.08
N SER A 878 19.54 -7.50 16.62
CA SER A 878 18.47 -6.51 16.47
C SER A 878 17.62 -6.50 17.73
N MET A 879 17.01 -5.36 17.97
CA MET A 879 16.04 -5.09 19.03
C MET A 879 15.00 -4.15 18.44
N VAL A 880 13.72 -4.33 18.74
CA VAL A 880 12.67 -3.47 18.18
C VAL A 880 11.59 -3.15 19.20
N ILE A 881 11.09 -1.91 19.13
CA ILE A 881 9.99 -1.34 19.90
C ILE A 881 9.19 -0.48 18.92
N GLU A 882 8.00 -0.94 18.55
CA GLU A 882 7.14 -0.35 17.51
C GLU A 882 5.70 -0.28 18.01
N GLY A 883 4.85 0.49 17.31
CA GLY A 883 3.38 0.47 17.50
C GLY A 883 2.84 0.70 18.92
N GLY A 884 3.65 1.21 19.86
CA GLY A 884 3.27 1.37 21.27
C GLY A 884 3.51 0.15 22.17
N MET A 885 4.32 -0.84 21.77
CA MET A 885 4.62 -2.00 22.63
C MET A 885 5.24 -1.60 23.98
N ASP A 886 4.68 -2.15 25.05
CA ASP A 886 5.29 -2.17 26.39
C ASP A 886 6.48 -3.14 26.51
N TYR A 887 6.75 -3.94 25.48
CA TYR A 887 7.88 -4.87 25.44
C TYR A 887 8.75 -4.67 24.18
N MET A 888 10.01 -5.04 24.29
CA MET A 888 10.98 -5.05 23.21
C MET A 888 11.19 -6.48 22.72
N ILE A 889 11.15 -6.71 21.40
CA ILE A 889 11.54 -8.00 20.82
C ILE A 889 13.05 -7.95 20.54
N ILE A 890 13.79 -8.99 20.96
CA ILE A 890 15.24 -9.09 20.85
C ILE A 890 15.61 -10.30 19.99
N SER A 891 16.43 -10.09 18.95
CA SER A 891 17.08 -11.17 18.19
C SER A 891 18.44 -11.49 18.80
N ASP A 892 18.53 -12.62 19.50
CA ASP A 892 19.73 -13.07 20.23
C ASP A 892 20.38 -14.29 19.56
N ILE A 893 21.58 -14.09 18.99
CA ILE A 893 22.29 -15.12 18.23
C ILE A 893 23.35 -15.83 19.08
N ALA A 894 23.42 -17.15 18.95
CA ALA A 894 24.22 -18.04 19.78
C ALA A 894 25.70 -17.67 19.94
N ASN A 895 26.19 -17.60 21.19
CA ASN A 895 27.62 -17.51 21.47
C ASN A 895 28.14 -18.68 22.35
N LYS A 896 28.08 -19.88 21.75
CA LYS A 896 28.73 -21.16 22.17
C LYS A 896 28.41 -21.72 23.58
N PRO A 897 27.74 -22.89 23.68
CA PRO A 897 27.00 -23.65 22.66
C PRO A 897 25.51 -23.77 22.98
N GLY A 898 24.68 -23.83 21.93
CA GLY A 898 23.45 -24.64 21.98
C GLY A 898 22.10 -23.93 21.98
N TYR A 899 22.00 -22.60 21.85
CA TYR A 899 20.75 -21.99 21.37
C TYR A 899 20.94 -20.59 20.75
N SER A 900 20.04 -20.25 19.83
CA SER A 900 19.68 -18.86 19.45
C SER A 900 18.21 -18.63 19.81
N ALA A 901 17.80 -17.39 20.01
CA ALA A 901 16.47 -17.07 20.50
C ALA A 901 15.91 -15.76 19.96
N LEU A 902 14.58 -15.71 19.91
CA LEU A 902 13.80 -14.48 19.91
C LEU A 902 13.22 -14.31 21.31
N LEU A 903 13.49 -13.17 21.96
CA LEU A 903 13.03 -12.88 23.32
C LEU A 903 12.03 -11.72 23.31
N ALA A 904 10.99 -11.80 24.13
CA ALA A 904 10.17 -10.65 24.53
C ALA A 904 10.71 -10.12 25.87
N PHE A 905 11.02 -8.82 25.95
CA PHE A 905 11.55 -8.13 27.13
C PHE A 905 10.61 -7.02 27.56
N ASP A 906 9.90 -7.20 28.67
CA ASP A 906 8.98 -6.20 29.22
C ASP A 906 9.75 -4.95 29.70
N LEU A 907 9.36 -3.77 29.24
CA LEU A 907 10.08 -2.52 29.48
C LEU A 907 9.86 -1.92 30.88
N GLU A 908 8.92 -2.46 31.66
CA GLU A 908 8.51 -1.92 32.96
C GLU A 908 9.12 -2.71 34.12
N THR A 909 9.10 -4.04 34.00
CA THR A 909 9.60 -4.99 35.01
C THR A 909 10.96 -5.61 34.64
N TYR A 910 11.38 -5.50 33.38
CA TYR A 910 12.57 -6.15 32.80
C TYR A 910 12.51 -7.69 32.80
N ASP A 911 11.30 -8.23 32.83
CA ASP A 911 11.02 -9.65 32.64
C ASP A 911 11.28 -10.07 31.20
N MET A 912 11.69 -11.34 31.03
CA MET A 912 12.01 -11.91 29.74
C MET A 912 11.33 -13.26 29.54
N ALA A 913 10.72 -13.45 28.36
CA ALA A 913 10.22 -14.72 27.86
C ALA A 913 10.87 -15.05 26.51
N TYR A 914 11.00 -16.34 26.20
CA TYR A 914 11.34 -16.82 24.86
C TYR A 914 10.08 -16.79 23.98
N ILE A 915 10.10 -16.10 22.84
CA ILE A 915 9.11 -16.28 21.78
C ILE A 915 9.48 -17.53 20.98
N ILE A 916 10.76 -17.64 20.58
CA ILE A 916 11.31 -18.83 19.91
C ILE A 916 12.68 -19.13 20.53
N LYS A 917 12.98 -20.41 20.75
CA LYS A 917 14.32 -20.89 21.16
C LYS A 917 14.70 -22.11 20.34
N THR A 918 15.63 -21.97 19.39
CA THR A 918 16.20 -23.11 18.65
C THR A 918 17.43 -23.62 19.38
N ASN A 919 17.63 -24.93 19.49
CA ASN A 919 18.79 -25.51 20.19
C ASN A 919 20.03 -25.69 19.28
N ASN A 920 20.10 -24.94 18.18
CA ASN A 920 21.05 -25.04 17.07
C ASN A 920 21.20 -26.47 16.47
N GLN A 921 20.17 -27.31 16.55
CA GLN A 921 20.12 -28.63 15.89
C GLN A 921 18.95 -28.69 14.91
N ILE A 922 19.24 -28.64 13.61
CA ILE A 922 18.24 -28.72 12.53
C ILE A 922 18.14 -30.14 11.95
N VAL A 923 16.89 -30.54 11.70
CA VAL A 923 16.53 -31.61 10.77
C VAL A 923 16.00 -30.98 9.48
N GLY A 924 16.85 -30.88 8.46
CA GLY A 924 16.44 -30.45 7.13
C GLY A 924 16.31 -31.67 6.22
N ASP A 925 15.21 -31.76 5.47
CA ASP A 925 15.10 -32.70 4.35
C ASP A 925 15.71 -32.04 3.09
N PRO A 926 16.77 -32.59 2.50
CA PRO A 926 17.41 -32.01 1.32
C PRO A 926 16.57 -32.12 0.04
N GLU A 927 15.40 -32.76 0.06
CA GLU A 927 14.42 -32.73 -1.03
C GLU A 927 13.38 -31.59 -0.90
N LEU A 928 13.46 -30.77 0.16
CA LEU A 928 12.58 -29.63 0.45
C LEU A 928 13.33 -28.28 0.35
N SER A 929 12.65 -27.20 -0.05
CA SER A 929 13.26 -25.85 -0.08
C SER A 929 13.44 -25.28 1.33
N HIS A 930 14.25 -24.22 1.50
CA HIS A 930 14.43 -23.55 2.81
C HIS A 930 13.13 -22.97 3.39
N CYS A 931 12.08 -22.78 2.59
CA CYS A 931 10.74 -22.39 3.06
C CYS A 931 9.84 -23.58 3.43
N ASP A 932 10.18 -24.79 3.01
CA ASP A 932 9.40 -26.02 3.24
C ASP A 932 9.95 -26.88 4.40
N GLN A 933 11.16 -26.56 4.88
CA GLN A 933 11.88 -27.24 5.98
C GLN A 933 11.53 -26.69 7.37
#